data_AF-A0A4D5RQ72-F1
#
_entry.id   AF-A0A4D5RQ72-F1
#
_cell.length_a   1.000
_cell.length_b   1.000
_cell.length_c   1.000
_cell.angle_alpha   90.00
_cell.angle_beta   90.00
_cell.angle_gamma   90.00
#
_symmetry.space_group_name_H-M   'P 1'
#
loop_
_entity.id
_entity.type
_entity.pdbx_description
1 polymer ?
#
loop_
_entity_poly.entity_id
_entity_poly.type
_entity_poly.pdbx_seq_one_letter_code
_entity_poly.pdbx_strand_id
1 'polypeptide(L)'
;MVAAGNPHLRAVGCSLLSALLVEFSSSTRATDVGLTWEVHLRAKKAFETTHLRKVFQFCQQGLREAAGRLGPNALSPEDRALLRRLLLLSEQLLSWNFQFAMPLPRKLVGLFESQQSPTLRPGPEWKGAFDEAPQLLLQLYGALGQDPELAHVALQCLLQLATLNGALVGERDQRGTHLGRFLGGGLLDLMGARPPREGVAQLVGRLALFHPPSLLGPDLLGPYLERLCALAEALLQPQPGLSREEADHHQESLDQLLDAWVPLLQDAALLPEEPLRGAALRLFQLYLRSRLAPPDGTRTPISDDEDEVAEEEEDDRQRYRDQLAVVGMLGRHVLPHAVPLLSQLLEQRTKHLQEVLRNDPRSGGDVAAHKELLEDLHWLVLMTGHLLTTVSEGETPLIPRDVTQYSMNCGAESPATLSLLSQLGQGDAPVCQGSPDPVVRLMVAVLQLCAVERAALQAGLAPLLSPEVALTLVWFLRRWGLTYLLPNESYYSQMSPTLVAAFGRDSEAGPYVLDWVLGKLCSNLELWSSEATLALGTCQTLVSLLNNVERGHQAAACPSLLALVQRRGQLGSLAPGAHRALLKALVIACTANRSPQAPRLWEALLGPLQLHFTELFGGPDEARRSLVEPRRSQALDLLESLAGVAEGATPQNLALVKPLLLPVLRGLAPLVGLLRPQPALASGALQLFRAAARRLLCFLGAEDAGELCQCCLALARQFAQDTTGRFSVEVAAEESHCQDLGELLELLTELLSKDFLHMGPPSSPQGALQPEPVCASTVVLEGLQLLLPLLSAQLLQFPSLCLQYFKLIALVGELHPSKVCQLPEGLLQALLSSIRLGLTSFSAEVCGLCLDLVAVLAMEVHRQQLQATPMGHALQPFLRLLLEMVLLQPLDSELTLVAGGALFALLCCYREHFEQLGQALVSSQADAEVGQRLAQALATLTRAQPLSLDRPSRLRFRDAFEAFVTDVRGFLCVK
;
A
#
# COMPACT_ATOMS: atom_id res chain seq x y z
N MET A 1 3.86 42.28 32.20
CA MET A 1 5.12 41.54 32.37
C MET A 1 5.91 41.44 31.08
N VAL A 2 5.33 40.97 29.96
CA VAL A 2 6.06 40.83 28.69
C VAL A 2 6.34 42.16 27.97
N ALA A 3 5.51 43.19 28.15
CA ALA A 3 5.79 44.54 27.63
C ALA A 3 6.80 45.33 28.47
N ALA A 4 7.24 44.81 29.63
CA ALA A 4 8.21 45.51 30.48
C ALA A 4 9.59 45.51 29.78
N GLY A 5 10.36 46.59 29.91
CA GLY A 5 11.73 46.67 29.36
C GLY A 5 12.77 45.74 30.02
N ASN A 6 12.36 44.93 31.00
CA ASN A 6 13.22 44.02 31.74
C ASN A 6 13.25 42.62 31.06
N PRO A 7 14.41 42.12 30.60
CA PRO A 7 14.53 40.86 29.88
C PRO A 7 14.09 39.64 30.71
N HIS A 8 14.28 39.65 32.03
CA HIS A 8 13.85 38.56 32.91
C HIS A 8 12.32 38.47 33.01
N LEU A 9 11.63 39.62 33.12
CA LEU A 9 10.16 39.66 33.15
C LEU A 9 9.53 39.27 31.80
N ARG A 10 10.22 39.56 30.68
CA ARG A 10 9.84 39.08 29.35
C ARG A 10 9.94 37.56 29.26
N ALA A 11 11.08 37.01 29.68
CA ALA A 11 11.33 35.58 29.70
C ALA A 11 10.27 34.81 30.51
N VAL A 12 10.01 35.24 31.75
CA VAL A 12 8.98 34.64 32.62
C VAL A 12 7.59 34.71 31.98
N GLY A 13 7.24 35.85 31.39
CA GLY A 13 5.94 36.00 30.76
C GLY A 13 5.76 35.13 29.49
N CYS A 14 6.79 34.94 28.67
CA CYS A 14 6.74 33.98 27.56
C CYS A 14 6.62 32.52 28.05
N SER A 15 7.30 32.17 29.15
CA SER A 15 7.18 30.84 29.76
C SER A 15 5.77 30.57 30.31
N LEU A 16 5.15 31.58 30.94
CA LEU A 16 3.75 31.49 31.39
C LEU A 16 2.79 31.32 30.21
N LEU A 17 2.99 32.07 29.12
CA LEU A 17 2.19 31.91 27.91
C LEU A 17 2.36 30.52 27.28
N SER A 18 3.58 29.99 27.25
CA SER A 18 3.84 28.65 26.73
C SER A 18 3.18 27.58 27.59
N ALA A 19 3.26 27.70 28.91
CA ALA A 19 2.56 26.79 29.83
C ALA A 19 1.05 26.83 29.60
N LEU A 20 0.46 28.02 29.46
CA LEU A 20 -0.97 28.17 29.15
C LEU A 20 -1.35 27.57 27.78
N LEU A 21 -0.50 27.74 26.76
CA LEU A 21 -0.73 27.14 25.45
C LEU A 21 -0.66 25.62 25.52
N VAL A 22 0.36 25.06 26.16
CA VAL A 22 0.49 23.60 26.35
C VAL A 22 -0.73 23.05 27.09
N GLU A 23 -1.13 23.71 28.18
CA GLU A 23 -2.28 23.35 29.00
C GLU A 23 -3.58 23.27 28.19
N PHE A 24 -3.88 24.31 27.40
CA PHE A 24 -5.13 24.36 26.63
C PHE A 24 -5.02 23.76 25.21
N SER A 25 -3.81 23.42 24.74
CA SER A 25 -3.61 22.85 23.39
C SER A 25 -4.20 21.46 23.28
N SER A 26 -3.93 20.62 24.29
CA SER A 26 -4.53 19.31 24.37
C SER A 26 -5.91 19.43 24.94
N SER A 27 -6.88 18.87 24.24
CA SER A 27 -8.12 18.53 24.91
C SER A 27 -7.81 17.34 25.82
N THR A 28 -7.04 16.30 25.41
CA THR A 28 -6.85 15.03 26.15
C THR A 28 -5.77 14.92 27.25
N ARG A 29 -4.65 15.64 27.22
CA ARG A 29 -3.57 15.52 28.21
C ARG A 29 -3.85 16.39 29.45
N ALA A 30 -3.38 15.91 30.61
CA ALA A 30 -3.80 16.33 31.94
C ALA A 30 -3.54 17.81 32.26
N THR A 31 -4.51 18.42 32.96
CA THR A 31 -4.25 19.51 33.89
C THR A 31 -3.63 18.92 35.17
N ASP A 32 -2.47 19.40 35.61
CA ASP A 32 -1.98 19.20 37.00
C ASP A 32 -2.91 19.87 38.06
N VAL A 33 -4.01 20.47 37.59
CA VAL A 33 -4.94 21.33 38.31
C VAL A 33 -6.18 20.56 38.80
N GLY A 34 -6.35 19.27 38.44
CA GLY A 34 -7.45 18.42 38.94
C GLY A 34 -8.84 18.83 38.42
N LEU A 35 -8.93 19.44 37.23
CA LEU A 35 -10.19 19.85 36.63
C LEU A 35 -10.91 18.68 35.96
N THR A 36 -12.24 18.70 35.98
CA THR A 36 -13.03 17.78 35.15
C THR A 36 -12.90 18.14 33.67
N TRP A 37 -13.02 17.13 32.82
CA TRP A 37 -12.90 17.26 31.37
C TRP A 37 -13.76 18.38 30.76
N GLU A 38 -15.02 18.45 31.19
CA GLU A 38 -15.96 19.44 30.65
C GLU A 38 -15.56 20.87 30.97
N VAL A 39 -15.02 21.11 32.17
CA VAL A 39 -14.57 22.42 32.61
C VAL A 39 -13.35 22.83 31.79
N HIS A 40 -12.43 21.90 31.56
CA HIS A 40 -11.26 22.11 30.69
C HIS A 40 -11.66 22.50 29.27
N LEU A 41 -12.59 21.76 28.64
CA LEU A 41 -13.01 22.02 27.27
C LEU A 41 -13.70 23.39 27.10
N ARG A 42 -14.53 23.79 28.07
CA ARG A 42 -15.15 25.13 28.08
C ARG A 42 -14.09 26.23 28.23
N ALA A 43 -13.11 26.01 29.10
CA ALA A 43 -12.00 26.94 29.30
C ALA A 43 -11.13 27.08 28.04
N LYS A 44 -10.80 25.96 27.37
CA LYS A 44 -10.11 25.94 26.07
C LYS A 44 -10.85 26.77 25.02
N LYS A 45 -12.15 26.54 24.81
CA LYS A 45 -12.95 27.29 23.82
C LYS A 45 -13.04 28.78 24.14
N ALA A 46 -13.18 29.14 25.42
CA ALA A 46 -13.14 30.53 25.84
C ALA A 46 -11.76 31.16 25.55
N PHE A 47 -10.68 30.43 25.81
CA PHE A 47 -9.31 30.86 25.52
C PHE A 47 -9.05 31.05 24.02
N GLU A 48 -9.47 30.12 23.18
CA GLU A 48 -9.40 30.18 21.71
C GLU A 48 -10.07 31.43 21.15
N THR A 49 -11.30 31.72 21.61
CA THR A 49 -12.10 32.82 21.07
C THR A 49 -11.68 34.21 21.58
N THR A 50 -11.16 34.32 22.81
CA THR A 50 -10.92 35.63 23.45
C THR A 50 -9.45 36.03 23.60
N HIS A 51 -8.54 35.05 23.71
CA HIS A 51 -7.15 35.27 24.09
C HIS A 51 -6.16 34.84 23.00
N LEU A 52 -6.39 33.72 22.32
CA LEU A 52 -5.44 33.12 21.38
C LEU A 52 -5.00 34.09 20.26
N ARG A 53 -5.96 34.82 19.65
CA ARG A 53 -5.68 35.86 18.65
C ARG A 53 -4.78 36.99 19.19
N LYS A 54 -4.99 37.41 20.44
CA LYS A 54 -4.19 38.47 21.07
C LYS A 54 -2.77 37.99 21.36
N VAL A 55 -2.62 36.74 21.79
CA VAL A 55 -1.31 36.11 22.00
C VAL A 55 -0.56 36.03 20.67
N PHE A 56 -1.22 35.64 19.58
CA PHE A 56 -0.59 35.61 18.26
C PHE A 56 -0.15 37.01 17.78
N GLN A 57 -1.01 38.02 17.91
CA GLN A 57 -0.66 39.41 17.56
C GLN A 57 0.52 39.92 18.39
N PHE A 58 0.57 39.56 19.67
CA PHE A 58 1.68 39.87 20.55
C PHE A 58 2.99 39.21 20.08
N CYS A 59 2.94 37.91 19.75
CA CYS A 59 4.10 37.20 19.20
C CYS A 59 4.59 37.84 17.89
N GLN A 60 3.67 38.15 16.97
CA GLN A 60 3.99 38.83 15.70
C GLN A 60 4.67 40.19 15.95
N GLN A 61 4.16 41.01 16.87
CA GLN A 61 4.79 42.28 17.22
C GLN A 61 6.21 42.07 17.79
N GLY A 62 6.38 41.13 18.71
CA GLY A 62 7.69 40.81 19.28
C GLY A 62 8.68 40.31 18.23
N LEU A 63 8.21 39.47 17.30
CA LEU A 63 9.00 39.00 16.16
C LEU A 63 9.38 40.13 15.21
N ARG A 64 8.51 41.10 14.94
CA ARG A 64 8.85 42.31 14.14
C ARG A 64 9.92 43.15 14.82
N GLU A 65 9.77 43.39 16.12
CA GLU A 65 10.76 44.15 16.90
C GLU A 65 12.12 43.44 16.91
N ALA A 66 12.13 42.11 16.99
CA ALA A 66 13.34 41.30 16.90
C ALA A 66 13.94 41.30 15.48
N ALA A 67 13.10 41.20 14.44
CA ALA A 67 13.51 41.28 13.04
C ALA A 67 14.22 42.61 12.73
N GLY A 68 13.74 43.73 13.27
CA GLY A 68 14.39 45.04 13.12
C GLY A 68 15.74 45.17 13.83
N ARG A 69 16.08 44.25 14.75
CA ARG A 69 17.35 44.22 15.49
C ARG A 69 18.35 43.22 14.90
N LEU A 70 17.92 42.38 13.96
CA LEU A 70 18.80 41.47 13.22
C LEU A 70 19.69 42.28 12.28
N GLY A 71 20.93 42.53 12.72
CA GLY A 71 22.00 43.09 11.90
C GLY A 71 22.94 42.01 11.36
N PRO A 72 24.03 42.39 10.67
CA PRO A 72 25.04 41.44 10.17
C PRO A 72 25.89 40.78 11.27
N ASN A 73 25.75 41.19 12.53
CA ASN A 73 26.49 40.66 13.67
C ASN A 73 25.73 39.51 14.34
N ALA A 74 26.47 38.61 15.01
CA ALA A 74 25.89 37.54 15.80
C ALA A 74 24.87 38.07 16.83
N LEU A 75 23.72 37.41 16.92
CA LEU A 75 22.65 37.70 17.87
C LEU A 75 23.21 37.72 19.31
N SER A 76 22.81 38.71 20.10
CA SER A 76 23.07 38.67 21.53
C SER A 76 22.40 37.43 22.14
N PRO A 77 22.98 36.79 23.18
CA PRO A 77 22.39 35.59 23.78
C PRO A 77 20.98 35.86 24.35
N GLU A 78 20.73 37.08 24.82
CA GLU A 78 19.42 37.51 25.31
C GLU A 78 18.39 37.64 24.18
N ASP A 79 18.76 38.25 23.06
CA ASP A 79 17.89 38.38 21.89
C ASP A 79 17.62 37.03 21.23
N ARG A 80 18.63 36.15 21.15
CA ARG A 80 18.48 34.76 20.68
C ARG A 80 17.47 33.99 21.54
N ALA A 81 17.60 34.08 22.86
CA ALA A 81 16.69 33.40 23.79
C ALA A 81 15.26 33.94 23.71
N LEU A 82 15.08 35.25 23.53
CA LEU A 82 13.77 35.85 23.33
C LEU A 82 13.15 35.42 22.01
N LEU A 83 13.92 35.46 20.92
CA LEU A 83 13.48 35.06 19.59
C LEU A 83 13.06 33.59 19.55
N ARG A 84 13.84 32.70 20.17
CA ARG A 84 13.48 31.28 20.34
C ARG A 84 12.10 31.12 20.97
N ARG A 85 11.87 31.80 22.10
CA ARG A 85 10.61 31.70 22.84
C ARG A 85 9.44 32.22 22.02
N LEU A 86 9.61 33.34 21.30
CA LEU A 86 8.56 33.91 20.46
C LEU A 86 8.24 33.03 19.25
N LEU A 87 9.25 32.42 18.63
CA LEU A 87 9.08 31.48 17.52
C LEU A 87 8.37 30.19 17.98
N LEU A 88 8.80 29.58 19.09
CA LEU A 88 8.14 28.40 19.66
C LEU A 88 6.68 28.68 20.05
N LEU A 89 6.40 29.85 20.63
CA LEU A 89 5.01 30.27 20.89
C LEU A 89 4.21 30.41 19.59
N SER A 90 4.81 30.98 18.54
CA SER A 90 4.15 31.15 17.25
C SER A 90 3.89 29.80 16.57
N GLU A 91 4.85 28.88 16.65
CA GLU A 91 4.73 27.51 16.15
C GLU A 91 3.60 26.77 16.86
N GLN A 92 3.55 26.80 18.20
CA GLN A 92 2.45 26.24 18.99
C GLN A 92 1.08 26.84 18.64
N LEU A 93 1.02 28.15 18.37
CA LEU A 93 -0.21 28.84 17.97
C LEU A 93 -0.68 28.48 16.56
N LEU A 94 0.26 28.34 15.61
CA LEU A 94 -0.05 27.98 14.23
C LEU A 94 -0.42 26.49 14.11
N SER A 95 0.19 25.64 14.94
CA SER A 95 -0.12 24.21 15.08
C SER A 95 -1.37 23.96 15.94
N TRP A 96 -2.06 25.03 16.38
CA TRP A 96 -3.27 24.90 17.17
C TRP A 96 -4.39 24.24 16.37
N ASN A 97 -5.06 23.26 16.99
CA ASN A 97 -6.17 22.57 16.34
C ASN A 97 -7.48 23.37 16.46
N PHE A 98 -7.79 24.18 15.43
CA PHE A 98 -9.00 25.00 15.36
C PHE A 98 -10.28 24.22 14.99
N GLN A 99 -10.19 22.92 14.69
CA GLN A 99 -11.34 22.11 14.28
C GLN A 99 -12.28 21.76 15.45
N PHE A 100 -11.91 22.14 16.68
CA PHE A 100 -12.67 21.90 17.91
C PHE A 100 -13.77 22.93 18.18
N ALA A 101 -14.71 23.11 17.26
CA ALA A 101 -15.85 24.02 17.47
C ALA A 101 -17.02 23.41 18.28
N MET A 102 -17.10 22.08 18.38
CA MET A 102 -18.23 21.34 18.96
C MET A 102 -17.80 20.40 20.10
N PRO A 103 -18.66 20.16 21.12
CA PRO A 103 -18.46 19.07 22.08
C PRO A 103 -18.64 17.74 21.33
N LEU A 104 -17.58 17.27 20.71
CA LEU A 104 -17.53 15.99 20.03
C LEU A 104 -17.27 14.87 21.06
N PRO A 105 -17.74 13.64 20.81
CA PRO A 105 -17.36 12.48 21.62
C PRO A 105 -15.83 12.36 21.71
N ARG A 106 -15.27 11.98 22.88
CA ARG A 106 -13.81 11.82 23.13
C ARG A 106 -13.07 11.03 22.02
N LYS A 107 -13.80 10.16 21.33
CA LYS A 107 -13.48 9.41 20.11
C LYS A 107 -12.96 10.29 18.95
N LEU A 108 -13.67 11.36 18.58
CA LEU A 108 -13.20 12.25 17.51
C LEU A 108 -12.04 13.12 18.00
N VAL A 109 -12.05 13.47 19.30
CA VAL A 109 -10.97 14.25 19.91
C VAL A 109 -9.62 13.55 19.78
N GLY A 110 -9.55 12.23 20.03
CA GLY A 110 -8.32 11.44 19.87
C GLY A 110 -7.81 11.35 18.42
N LEU A 111 -8.70 11.18 17.45
CA LEU A 111 -8.36 11.11 16.01
C LEU A 111 -7.86 12.45 15.44
N PHE A 112 -8.38 13.57 15.95
CA PHE A 112 -7.94 14.90 15.57
C PHE A 112 -6.71 15.39 16.37
N GLU A 113 -6.44 14.80 17.55
CA GLU A 113 -5.24 15.08 18.36
C GLU A 113 -4.05 14.17 18.04
N SER A 114 -4.28 12.99 17.45
CA SER A 114 -3.21 12.14 16.92
C SER A 114 -2.60 12.69 15.63
N GLN A 115 -3.28 13.63 14.95
CA GLN A 115 -2.71 14.36 13.82
C GLN A 115 -1.54 15.21 14.30
N GLN A 116 -0.32 14.75 14.02
CA GLN A 116 0.87 15.60 14.09
C GLN A 116 0.68 16.76 13.10
N SER A 117 0.71 18.00 13.57
CA SER A 117 0.51 19.23 12.78
C SER A 117 -0.82 19.30 11.98
N PRO A 118 -1.98 19.54 12.63
CA PRO A 118 -3.27 19.66 11.94
C PRO A 118 -3.29 20.87 11.00
N THR A 119 -3.99 20.82 9.86
CA THR A 119 -4.07 21.98 8.95
C THR A 119 -4.66 23.22 9.62
N LEU A 120 -4.08 24.39 9.39
CA LEU A 120 -4.50 25.66 10.00
C LEU A 120 -5.87 26.13 9.47
N ARG A 121 -6.92 25.99 10.29
CA ARG A 121 -8.33 26.32 9.96
C ARG A 121 -9.02 27.26 10.94
N PRO A 122 -8.55 28.51 11.13
CA PRO A 122 -9.16 29.42 12.07
C PRO A 122 -10.54 29.92 11.59
N GLY A 123 -11.39 30.33 12.53
CA GLY A 123 -12.69 30.94 12.24
C GLY A 123 -12.57 32.38 11.69
N PRO A 124 -13.70 32.96 11.25
CA PRO A 124 -13.75 34.30 10.64
C PRO A 124 -13.22 35.41 11.57
N GLU A 125 -13.21 35.20 12.88
CA GLU A 125 -12.64 36.11 13.88
C GLU A 125 -11.13 36.32 13.74
N TRP A 126 -10.42 35.52 12.95
CA TRP A 126 -8.99 35.66 12.65
C TRP A 126 -8.68 36.43 11.37
N LYS A 127 -9.69 37.00 10.71
CA LYS A 127 -9.50 37.75 9.46
C LYS A 127 -8.45 38.88 9.63
N GLY A 128 -7.50 38.92 8.70
CA GLY A 128 -6.39 39.87 8.67
C GLY A 128 -5.26 39.59 9.66
N ALA A 129 -5.36 38.58 10.53
CA ALA A 129 -4.31 38.29 11.52
C ALA A 129 -3.02 37.74 10.88
N PHE A 130 -3.14 37.02 9.76
CA PHE A 130 -2.03 36.33 9.10
C PHE A 130 -1.45 37.10 7.89
N ASP A 131 -1.96 38.29 7.57
CA ASP A 131 -1.66 38.96 6.30
C ASP A 131 -0.19 39.35 6.11
N GLU A 132 0.50 39.67 7.21
CA GLU A 132 1.93 40.05 7.24
C GLU A 132 2.85 38.92 7.73
N ALA A 133 2.27 37.83 8.24
CA ALA A 133 3.01 36.77 8.91
C ALA A 133 3.97 36.02 7.96
N PRO A 134 3.59 35.68 6.70
CA PRO A 134 4.50 35.05 5.75
C PRO A 134 5.76 35.89 5.49
N GLN A 135 5.62 37.19 5.21
CA GLN A 135 6.76 38.05 4.89
C GLN A 135 7.71 38.19 6.08
N LEU A 136 7.17 38.39 7.29
CA LEU A 136 7.97 38.49 8.50
C LEU A 136 8.74 37.19 8.78
N LEU A 137 8.08 36.04 8.69
CA LEU A 137 8.70 34.75 9.00
C LEU A 137 9.70 34.33 7.92
N LEU A 138 9.46 34.66 6.64
CA LEU A 138 10.42 34.44 5.55
C LEU A 138 11.67 35.31 5.75
N GLN A 139 11.50 36.59 6.14
CA GLN A 139 12.62 37.47 6.45
C GLN A 139 13.44 36.94 7.64
N LEU A 140 12.77 36.48 8.71
CA LEU A 140 13.43 35.90 9.88
C LEU A 140 14.18 34.62 9.51
N TYR A 141 13.52 33.68 8.83
CA TYR A 141 14.14 32.44 8.34
C TYR A 141 15.36 32.76 7.45
N GLY A 142 15.23 33.77 6.57
CA GLY A 142 16.30 34.38 5.78
C GLY A 142 17.51 34.81 6.63
N ALA A 143 17.27 35.56 7.69
CA ALA A 143 18.33 36.08 8.57
C ALA A 143 18.96 35.02 9.50
N LEU A 144 18.22 33.95 9.83
CA LEU A 144 18.61 32.94 10.82
C LEU A 144 19.49 31.80 10.28
N GLY A 145 20.05 31.93 9.07
CA GLY A 145 20.83 30.86 8.44
C GLY A 145 22.06 30.37 9.22
N GLN A 146 22.56 31.14 10.20
CA GLN A 146 23.68 30.73 11.07
C GLN A 146 23.22 30.00 12.36
N ASP A 147 21.92 29.90 12.61
CA ASP A 147 21.34 29.26 13.79
C ASP A 147 20.30 28.21 13.36
N PRO A 148 20.73 26.96 13.08
CA PRO A 148 19.87 25.93 12.50
C PRO A 148 18.67 25.61 13.41
N GLU A 149 18.83 25.70 14.72
CA GLU A 149 17.74 25.46 15.67
C GLU A 149 16.62 26.50 15.53
N LEU A 150 16.96 27.79 15.40
CA LEU A 150 15.96 28.85 15.22
C LEU A 150 15.37 28.84 13.81
N ALA A 151 16.20 28.56 12.80
CA ALA A 151 15.75 28.42 11.42
C ALA A 151 14.73 27.29 11.29
N HIS A 152 14.94 26.14 11.96
CA HIS A 152 14.01 25.03 11.98
C HIS A 152 12.64 25.44 12.55
N VAL A 153 12.59 26.12 13.71
CA VAL A 153 11.31 26.56 14.30
C VAL A 153 10.59 27.60 13.42
N ALA A 154 11.35 28.52 12.80
CA ALA A 154 10.79 29.48 11.85
C ALA A 154 10.21 28.79 10.60
N LEU A 155 10.89 27.75 10.10
CA LEU A 155 10.40 26.92 9.01
C LEU A 155 9.11 26.19 9.40
N GLN A 156 9.02 25.59 10.58
CA GLN A 156 7.77 24.95 11.05
C GLN A 156 6.60 25.94 11.08
N CYS A 157 6.83 27.19 11.51
CA CYS A 157 5.81 28.24 11.43
C CYS A 157 5.37 28.51 9.98
N LEU A 158 6.32 28.60 9.03
CA LEU A 158 6.03 28.83 7.61
C LEU A 158 5.26 27.67 6.98
N LEU A 159 5.70 26.44 7.23
CA LEU A 159 5.06 25.21 6.78
C LEU A 159 3.62 25.13 7.27
N GLN A 160 3.37 25.56 8.50
CA GLN A 160 2.05 25.53 9.07
C GLN A 160 1.15 26.64 8.49
N LEU A 161 1.68 27.85 8.26
CA LEU A 161 1.00 28.92 7.54
C LEU A 161 0.68 28.57 6.09
N ALA A 162 1.49 27.71 5.46
CA ALA A 162 1.23 27.22 4.10
C ALA A 162 -0.03 26.33 4.02
N THR A 163 -0.49 25.77 5.15
CA THR A 163 -1.71 24.94 5.22
C THR A 163 -2.99 25.74 5.46
N LEU A 164 -2.90 27.07 5.54
CA LEU A 164 -4.03 27.94 5.89
C LEU A 164 -5.21 27.76 4.92
N ASN A 165 -6.31 27.21 5.41
CA ASN A 165 -7.51 26.97 4.61
C ASN A 165 -8.80 27.17 5.43
N GLY A 166 -9.96 27.04 4.79
CA GLY A 166 -11.27 27.23 5.43
C GLY A 166 -11.83 28.65 5.25
N ALA A 167 -12.53 29.17 6.26
CA ALA A 167 -13.34 30.39 6.15
C ALA A 167 -12.56 31.67 5.81
N LEU A 168 -11.23 31.67 6.01
CA LEU A 168 -10.37 32.83 5.74
C LEU A 168 -9.79 32.85 4.33
N VAL A 169 -9.61 31.66 3.72
CA VAL A 169 -8.88 31.45 2.46
C VAL A 169 -9.63 30.40 1.62
N GLY A 170 -10.93 30.59 1.47
CA GLY A 170 -11.82 29.66 0.76
C GLY A 170 -11.98 30.00 -0.72
N GLU A 171 -12.01 31.30 -1.04
CA GLU A 171 -12.21 31.78 -2.41
C GLU A 171 -10.93 31.70 -3.24
N ARG A 172 -11.08 31.63 -4.57
CA ARG A 172 -9.95 31.55 -5.52
C ARG A 172 -9.00 32.75 -5.37
N ASP A 173 -9.55 33.96 -5.30
CA ASP A 173 -8.79 35.20 -5.22
C ASP A 173 -8.03 35.35 -3.90
N GLN A 174 -8.64 34.89 -2.80
CA GLN A 174 -8.03 34.89 -1.47
C GLN A 174 -6.84 33.92 -1.41
N ARG A 175 -6.98 32.72 -2.00
CA ARG A 175 -5.89 31.75 -2.13
C ARG A 175 -4.74 32.29 -2.99
N GLY A 176 -5.06 32.90 -4.13
CA GLY A 176 -4.06 33.53 -4.99
C GLY A 176 -3.32 34.68 -4.29
N THR A 177 -4.04 35.50 -3.52
CA THR A 177 -3.44 36.58 -2.72
C THR A 177 -2.51 36.04 -1.63
N HIS A 178 -2.91 34.97 -0.93
CA HIS A 178 -2.06 34.33 0.09
C HIS A 178 -0.78 33.74 -0.49
N LEU A 179 -0.89 33.02 -1.61
CA LEU A 179 0.28 32.53 -2.34
C LEU A 179 1.18 33.68 -2.82
N GLY A 180 0.59 34.75 -3.36
CA GLY A 180 1.31 35.96 -3.76
C GLY A 180 2.07 36.63 -2.62
N ARG A 181 1.55 36.59 -1.39
CA ARG A 181 2.25 37.12 -0.19
C ARG A 181 3.49 36.32 0.17
N PHE A 182 3.46 34.99 0.02
CA PHE A 182 4.67 34.17 0.19
C PHE A 182 5.71 34.49 -0.89
N LEU A 183 5.31 34.51 -2.15
CA LEU A 183 6.23 34.77 -3.27
C LEU A 183 6.85 36.16 -3.19
N GLY A 184 6.02 37.20 -3.00
CA GLY A 184 6.47 38.58 -2.82
C GLY A 184 7.15 38.86 -1.47
N GLY A 185 7.05 37.92 -0.53
CA GLY A 185 7.64 38.00 0.81
C GLY A 185 9.09 37.52 0.92
N GLY A 186 9.74 37.21 -0.21
CA GLY A 186 11.13 36.74 -0.25
C GLY A 186 11.29 35.24 -0.46
N LEU A 187 10.20 34.47 -0.65
CA LEU A 187 10.31 33.03 -0.95
C LEU A 187 11.05 32.78 -2.27
N LEU A 188 10.82 33.61 -3.30
CA LEU A 188 11.54 33.51 -4.58
C LEU A 188 13.06 33.68 -4.42
N ASP A 189 13.49 34.54 -3.49
CA ASP A 189 14.92 34.74 -3.21
C ASP A 189 15.52 33.55 -2.47
N LEU A 190 14.78 32.96 -1.53
CA LEU A 190 15.19 31.75 -0.81
C LEU A 190 15.30 30.53 -1.73
N MET A 191 14.37 30.37 -2.69
CA MET A 191 14.46 29.32 -3.72
C MET A 191 15.70 29.49 -4.61
N GLY A 192 16.13 30.74 -4.83
CA GLY A 192 17.33 31.08 -5.59
C GLY A 192 18.64 30.99 -4.81
N ALA A 193 18.60 30.76 -3.49
CA ALA A 193 19.79 30.73 -2.66
C ALA A 193 20.70 29.54 -2.98
N ARG A 194 22.01 29.74 -2.80
CA ARG A 194 23.05 28.72 -3.01
C ARG A 194 24.03 28.71 -1.84
N PRO A 195 24.25 27.58 -1.16
CA PRO A 195 23.53 26.30 -1.28
C PRO A 195 22.02 26.43 -0.98
N PRO A 196 21.17 25.49 -1.45
CA PRO A 196 19.74 25.51 -1.14
C PRO A 196 19.55 25.38 0.37
N ARG A 197 18.59 26.14 0.93
CA ARG A 197 18.32 26.06 2.36
C ARG A 197 17.38 24.90 2.67
N GLU A 198 17.67 24.18 3.74
CA GLU A 198 16.88 23.05 4.22
C GLU A 198 15.42 23.42 4.44
N GLY A 199 14.52 22.61 3.88
CA GLY A 199 13.07 22.77 4.03
C GLY A 199 12.39 23.83 3.15
N VAL A 200 13.14 24.57 2.31
CA VAL A 200 12.53 25.44 1.29
C VAL A 200 11.73 24.60 0.27
N ALA A 201 12.26 23.45 -0.14
CA ALA A 201 11.55 22.53 -1.02
C ALA A 201 10.24 22.02 -0.38
N GLN A 202 10.30 21.64 0.91
CA GLN A 202 9.12 21.28 1.71
C GLN A 202 8.05 22.37 1.71
N LEU A 203 8.47 23.63 1.90
CA LEU A 203 7.57 24.77 1.93
C LEU A 203 6.90 24.99 0.57
N VAL A 204 7.66 24.88 -0.52
CA VAL A 204 7.14 25.00 -1.89
C VAL A 204 6.15 23.89 -2.21
N GLY A 205 6.48 22.63 -1.91
CA GLY A 205 5.60 21.47 -2.09
C GLY A 205 4.30 21.61 -1.30
N ARG A 206 4.39 21.96 -0.02
CA ARG A 206 3.22 22.17 0.84
C ARG A 206 2.35 23.33 0.36
N LEU A 207 2.94 24.45 -0.05
CA LEU A 207 2.18 25.57 -0.63
C LEU A 207 1.44 25.15 -1.90
N ALA A 208 2.10 24.43 -2.81
CA ALA A 208 1.49 23.98 -4.06
C ALA A 208 0.31 23.02 -3.80
N LEU A 209 0.39 22.18 -2.77
CA LEU A 209 -0.68 21.25 -2.39
C LEU A 209 -1.95 21.97 -1.91
N PHE A 210 -1.82 23.01 -1.07
CA PHE A 210 -2.97 23.74 -0.50
C PHE A 210 -3.43 24.94 -1.35
N HIS A 211 -2.49 25.55 -2.07
CA HIS A 211 -2.68 26.74 -2.88
C HIS A 211 -2.02 26.54 -4.25
N PRO A 212 -2.71 25.88 -5.20
CA PRO A 212 -2.08 25.46 -6.45
C PRO A 212 -1.57 26.65 -7.25
N PRO A 213 -0.41 26.54 -7.94
CA PRO A 213 0.16 27.64 -8.71
C PRO A 213 -0.70 28.11 -9.90
N SER A 214 -1.74 27.35 -10.29
CA SER A 214 -2.80 27.77 -11.24
C SER A 214 -3.59 28.99 -10.78
N LEU A 215 -3.38 29.45 -9.55
CA LEU A 215 -3.90 30.68 -8.97
C LEU A 215 -3.02 31.91 -9.21
N LEU A 216 -1.78 31.74 -9.69
CA LEU A 216 -0.85 32.84 -9.90
C LEU A 216 -1.24 33.66 -11.13
N GLY A 217 -1.08 34.99 -11.02
CA GLY A 217 -1.12 35.88 -12.17
C GLY A 217 0.09 35.67 -13.10
N PRO A 218 -0.02 36.08 -14.37
CA PRO A 218 1.05 35.86 -15.38
C PRO A 218 2.39 36.47 -14.96
N ASP A 219 2.37 37.60 -14.24
CA ASP A 219 3.58 38.32 -13.83
C ASP A 219 4.44 37.56 -12.80
N LEU A 220 3.82 36.72 -11.95
CA LEU A 220 4.52 35.96 -10.91
C LEU A 220 4.84 34.52 -11.32
N LEU A 221 4.12 33.99 -12.32
CA LEU A 221 4.29 32.60 -12.76
C LEU A 221 5.69 32.36 -13.37
N GLY A 222 6.17 33.25 -14.24
CA GLY A 222 7.49 33.13 -14.85
C GLY A 222 8.62 33.05 -13.83
N PRO A 223 8.76 34.06 -12.93
CA PRO A 223 9.75 34.03 -11.86
C PRO A 223 9.64 32.81 -10.94
N TYR A 224 8.42 32.38 -10.63
CA TYR A 224 8.19 31.18 -9.83
C TYR A 224 8.74 29.92 -10.51
N LEU A 225 8.40 29.68 -11.79
CA LEU A 225 8.90 28.54 -12.55
C LEU A 225 10.43 28.56 -12.70
N GLU A 226 11.01 29.73 -12.97
CA GLU A 226 12.46 29.89 -13.07
C GLU A 226 13.18 29.50 -11.76
N ARG A 227 12.66 29.98 -10.61
CA ARG A 227 13.21 29.66 -9.30
C ARG A 227 12.99 28.21 -8.91
N LEU A 228 11.88 27.60 -9.34
CA LEU A 228 11.59 26.20 -9.11
C LEU A 228 12.59 25.30 -9.87
N CYS A 229 12.83 25.58 -11.15
CA CYS A 229 13.88 24.89 -11.91
C CYS A 229 15.27 25.11 -11.31
N ALA A 230 15.57 26.33 -10.86
CA ALA A 230 16.83 26.62 -10.19
C ALA A 230 16.98 25.77 -8.92
N LEU A 231 15.96 25.71 -8.06
CA LEU A 231 16.02 24.89 -6.84
C LEU A 231 16.25 23.40 -7.17
N ALA A 232 15.57 22.87 -8.18
CA ALA A 232 15.78 21.51 -8.65
C ALA A 232 17.22 21.28 -9.15
N GLU A 233 17.77 22.23 -9.90
CA GLU A 233 19.16 22.16 -10.38
C GLU A 233 20.16 22.07 -9.23
N ALA A 234 19.93 22.78 -8.12
CA ALA A 234 20.82 22.70 -6.96
C ALA A 234 20.71 21.37 -6.20
N LEU A 235 19.50 20.80 -6.11
CA LEU A 235 19.27 19.52 -5.44
C LEU A 235 19.78 18.33 -6.28
N LEU A 236 19.78 18.45 -7.60
CA LEU A 236 20.24 17.42 -8.54
C LEU A 236 21.75 17.47 -8.83
N GLN A 237 22.47 18.48 -8.33
CA GLN A 237 23.92 18.57 -8.49
C GLN A 237 24.62 17.49 -7.65
N PRO A 238 25.63 16.79 -8.22
CA PRO A 238 26.37 15.77 -7.48
C PRO A 238 27.14 16.40 -6.31
N GLN A 239 26.97 15.83 -5.11
CA GLN A 239 27.68 16.25 -3.90
C GLN A 239 28.53 15.09 -3.38
N PRO A 240 29.84 15.05 -3.70
CA PRO A 240 30.72 13.97 -3.27
C PRO A 240 30.98 14.05 -1.75
N GLY A 241 30.92 12.90 -1.07
CA GLY A 241 31.28 12.77 0.34
C GLY A 241 30.17 13.07 1.35
N LEU A 242 28.90 13.08 0.90
CA LEU A 242 27.75 13.10 1.82
C LEU A 242 27.65 11.78 2.59
N SER A 243 27.26 11.87 3.86
CA SER A 243 26.80 10.70 4.60
C SER A 243 25.49 10.14 4.02
N ARG A 244 25.19 8.86 4.28
CA ARG A 244 23.92 8.22 3.85
C ARG A 244 22.71 9.03 4.31
N GLU A 245 22.73 9.51 5.56
CA GLU A 245 21.67 10.36 6.11
C GLU A 245 21.50 11.65 5.30
N GLU A 246 22.59 12.36 5.00
CA GLU A 246 22.50 13.61 4.23
C GLU A 246 22.02 13.39 2.78
N ALA A 247 22.41 12.27 2.16
CA ALA A 247 21.93 11.88 0.84
C ALA A 247 20.42 11.59 0.84
N ASP A 248 19.93 10.87 1.86
CA ASP A 248 18.50 10.58 2.03
C ASP A 248 17.69 11.87 2.25
N HIS A 249 18.19 12.84 3.04
CA HIS A 249 17.56 14.15 3.22
C HIS A 249 17.51 14.99 1.93
N HIS A 250 18.56 14.92 1.10
CA HIS A 250 18.56 15.57 -0.22
C HIS A 250 17.52 14.95 -1.15
N GLN A 251 17.39 13.62 -1.12
CA GLN A 251 16.39 12.90 -1.89
C GLN A 251 14.97 13.27 -1.45
N GLU A 252 14.69 13.31 -0.14
CA GLU A 252 13.38 13.73 0.38
C GLU A 252 13.05 15.18 -0.03
N SER A 253 14.05 16.06 -0.01
CA SER A 253 13.89 17.45 -0.48
C SER A 253 13.53 17.52 -1.97
N LEU A 254 14.09 16.63 -2.79
CA LEU A 254 13.74 16.54 -4.21
C LEU A 254 12.31 16.01 -4.40
N ASP A 255 11.88 15.00 -3.62
CA ASP A 255 10.52 14.46 -3.66
C ASP A 255 9.49 15.57 -3.40
N GLN A 256 9.69 16.31 -2.31
CA GLN A 256 8.83 17.43 -1.93
C GLN A 256 8.81 18.56 -2.97
N LEU A 257 9.91 18.76 -3.70
CA LEU A 257 9.95 19.70 -4.81
C LEU A 257 9.17 19.19 -6.02
N LEU A 258 9.28 17.91 -6.35
CA LEU A 258 8.56 17.27 -7.45
C LEU A 258 7.04 17.23 -7.19
N ASP A 259 6.62 17.08 -5.94
CA ASP A 259 5.20 17.22 -5.56
C ASP A 259 4.61 18.58 -5.94
N ALA A 260 5.41 19.64 -5.92
CA ALA A 260 4.97 20.97 -6.36
C ALA A 260 4.62 21.03 -7.85
N TRP A 261 5.19 20.13 -8.67
CA TRP A 261 4.89 20.04 -10.10
C TRP A 261 3.60 19.31 -10.42
N VAL A 262 3.12 18.41 -9.55
CA VAL A 262 1.89 17.65 -9.79
C VAL A 262 0.69 18.57 -10.09
N PRO A 263 0.33 19.55 -9.24
CA PRO A 263 -0.79 20.46 -9.53
C PRO A 263 -0.51 21.36 -10.75
N LEU A 264 0.74 21.76 -11.00
CA LEU A 264 1.13 22.54 -12.19
C LEU A 264 0.84 21.78 -13.49
N LEU A 265 1.15 20.49 -13.54
CA LEU A 265 1.02 19.67 -14.73
C LEU A 265 -0.41 19.15 -14.93
N GLN A 266 -1.18 18.96 -13.86
CA GLN A 266 -2.60 18.60 -13.93
C GLN A 266 -3.48 19.77 -14.42
N ASP A 267 -3.20 20.98 -13.95
CA ASP A 267 -3.93 22.20 -14.33
C ASP A 267 -3.30 22.94 -15.53
N ALA A 268 -2.45 22.27 -16.33
CA ALA A 268 -1.69 22.91 -17.40
C ALA A 268 -2.57 23.69 -18.40
N ALA A 269 -3.81 23.26 -18.63
CA ALA A 269 -4.77 23.95 -19.50
C ALA A 269 -5.20 25.35 -19.00
N LEU A 270 -4.99 25.65 -17.71
CA LEU A 270 -5.31 26.96 -17.10
C LEU A 270 -4.11 27.92 -17.13
N LEU A 271 -2.93 27.43 -17.51
CA LEU A 271 -1.67 28.16 -17.46
C LEU A 271 -1.19 28.53 -18.89
N PRO A 272 -0.38 29.60 -19.05
CA PRO A 272 0.28 29.88 -20.31
C PRO A 272 1.22 28.73 -20.72
N GLU A 273 1.04 28.21 -21.93
CA GLU A 273 1.69 26.99 -22.42
C GLU A 273 3.22 27.14 -22.56
N GLU A 274 3.70 28.23 -23.18
CA GLU A 274 5.14 28.44 -23.46
C GLU A 274 6.04 28.45 -22.21
N PRO A 275 5.78 29.24 -21.15
CA PRO A 275 6.66 29.25 -19.97
C PRO A 275 6.63 27.93 -19.20
N LEU A 276 5.47 27.28 -19.10
CA LEU A 276 5.34 25.97 -18.45
C LEU A 276 6.11 24.90 -19.23
N ARG A 277 5.97 24.88 -20.57
CA ARG A 277 6.68 23.95 -21.45
C ARG A 277 8.19 24.12 -21.36
N GLY A 278 8.69 25.36 -21.34
CA GLY A 278 10.11 25.65 -21.19
C GLY A 278 10.67 25.19 -19.84
N ALA A 279 9.94 25.41 -18.75
CA ALA A 279 10.33 24.98 -17.42
C ALA A 279 10.30 23.44 -17.27
N ALA A 280 9.25 22.80 -17.79
CA ALA A 280 9.11 21.34 -17.79
C ALA A 280 10.24 20.67 -18.59
N LEU A 281 10.59 21.22 -19.76
CA LEU A 281 11.71 20.77 -20.58
C LEU A 281 13.03 20.82 -19.80
N ARG A 282 13.31 21.96 -19.15
CA ARG A 282 14.54 22.15 -18.37
C ARG A 282 14.64 21.14 -17.24
N LEU A 283 13.57 20.96 -16.46
CA LEU A 283 13.59 20.01 -15.34
C LEU A 283 13.73 18.56 -15.81
N PHE A 284 13.02 18.17 -16.87
CA PHE A 284 13.16 16.84 -17.46
C PHE A 284 14.62 16.55 -17.88
N GLN A 285 15.28 17.51 -18.53
CA GLN A 285 16.69 17.38 -18.92
C GLN A 285 17.64 17.34 -17.71
N LEU A 286 17.38 18.13 -16.68
CA LEU A 286 18.19 18.13 -15.46
C LEU A 286 18.14 16.77 -14.75
N TYR A 287 16.94 16.21 -14.58
CA TYR A 287 16.76 14.89 -13.98
C TYR A 287 17.39 13.78 -14.83
N LEU A 288 17.23 13.84 -16.15
CA LEU A 288 17.88 12.89 -17.06
C LEU A 288 19.41 12.94 -16.91
N ARG A 289 19.99 14.14 -16.91
CA ARG A 289 21.45 14.32 -16.80
C ARG A 289 21.99 13.86 -15.45
N SER A 290 21.27 14.08 -14.35
CA SER A 290 21.73 13.64 -13.02
C SER A 290 21.79 12.11 -12.89
N ARG A 291 21.07 11.38 -13.75
CA ARG A 291 21.04 9.91 -13.74
C ARG A 291 21.95 9.26 -14.78
N LEU A 292 22.59 10.03 -15.66
CA LEU A 292 23.49 9.50 -16.69
C LEU A 292 24.97 9.73 -16.34
N ALA A 293 25.82 8.80 -16.74
CA ALA A 293 27.27 8.94 -16.63
C ALA A 293 27.81 10.06 -17.56
N PRO A 294 28.97 10.65 -17.23
CA PRO A 294 29.72 11.49 -18.17
C PRO A 294 30.01 10.74 -19.49
N PRO A 295 29.96 11.38 -20.67
CA PRO A 295 29.91 12.82 -20.92
C PRO A 295 28.50 13.44 -21.01
N ASP A 296 27.45 12.63 -21.12
CA ASP A 296 26.09 13.14 -21.36
C ASP A 296 25.36 13.57 -20.07
N GLY A 297 25.84 13.10 -18.91
CA GLY A 297 25.28 13.42 -17.61
C GLY A 297 26.32 13.80 -16.55
N THR A 298 25.85 13.86 -15.30
CA THR A 298 26.59 14.32 -14.14
C THR A 298 26.52 13.33 -12.97
N ARG A 299 26.09 12.09 -13.20
CA ARG A 299 26.05 11.04 -12.17
C ARG A 299 27.48 10.82 -11.62
N THR A 300 27.59 10.66 -10.30
CA THR A 300 28.85 10.33 -9.65
C THR A 300 29.28 8.91 -10.07
N PRO A 301 30.59 8.67 -10.32
CA PRO A 301 31.07 7.35 -10.67
C PRO A 301 30.77 6.33 -9.56
N ILE A 302 30.34 5.13 -9.96
CA ILE A 302 30.05 4.00 -9.07
C ILE A 302 31.37 3.53 -8.45
N SER A 303 31.43 3.42 -7.11
CA SER A 303 32.62 2.93 -6.40
C SER A 303 32.60 1.41 -6.28
N ASP A 304 33.78 0.77 -6.34
CA ASP A 304 33.89 -0.69 -6.22
C ASP A 304 33.73 -1.20 -4.76
N ASP A 305 33.74 -0.31 -3.76
CA ASP A 305 33.61 -0.67 -2.33
C ASP A 305 32.13 -0.77 -1.88
N GLU A 306 31.16 -0.40 -2.73
CA GLU A 306 29.71 -0.37 -2.45
C GLU A 306 28.97 -1.63 -2.97
N ASP A 307 29.69 -2.66 -3.43
CA ASP A 307 29.12 -3.84 -4.10
C ASP A 307 28.28 -4.78 -3.16
N GLU A 308 28.18 -4.50 -1.85
CA GLU A 308 27.26 -5.20 -0.93
C GLU A 308 25.92 -4.45 -0.81
N VAL A 309 25.00 -4.68 -1.75
CA VAL A 309 23.59 -4.27 -1.62
C VAL A 309 22.98 -5.07 -0.46
N ALA A 310 22.60 -4.38 0.61
CA ALA A 310 21.92 -5.04 1.73
C ALA A 310 20.55 -5.57 1.26
N GLU A 311 20.14 -6.75 1.75
CA GLU A 311 18.83 -7.36 1.40
C GLU A 311 17.62 -6.48 1.77
N GLU A 312 17.84 -5.44 2.60
CA GLU A 312 16.84 -4.46 3.04
C GLU A 312 16.73 -3.23 2.12
N GLU A 313 17.60 -3.08 1.11
CA GLU A 313 17.53 -1.95 0.19
C GLU A 313 16.38 -2.11 -0.82
N GLU A 314 15.50 -1.11 -0.86
CA GLU A 314 14.38 -1.09 -1.80
C GLU A 314 14.87 -0.90 -3.24
N ASP A 315 14.33 -1.71 -4.16
CA ASP A 315 14.50 -1.53 -5.60
C ASP A 315 14.30 -0.07 -6.03
N ASP A 316 15.13 0.43 -6.96
CA ASP A 316 14.98 1.78 -7.53
C ASP A 316 13.58 2.01 -8.14
N ARG A 317 12.98 0.94 -8.67
CA ARG A 317 11.61 0.90 -9.21
C ARG A 317 10.55 1.30 -8.16
N GLN A 318 10.81 1.02 -6.89
CA GLN A 318 9.95 1.31 -5.76
C GLN A 318 10.38 2.62 -5.08
N ARG A 319 11.68 2.77 -4.76
CA ARG A 319 12.26 3.95 -4.10
C ARG A 319 12.01 5.25 -4.88
N TYR A 320 12.16 5.22 -6.20
CA TYR A 320 12.01 6.41 -7.07
C TYR A 320 10.69 6.44 -7.85
N ARG A 321 9.73 5.58 -7.50
CA ARG A 321 8.46 5.42 -8.22
C ARG A 321 7.73 6.74 -8.43
N ASP A 322 7.63 7.54 -7.37
CA ASP A 322 6.86 8.78 -7.35
C ASP A 322 7.62 9.90 -8.10
N GLN A 323 8.94 10.00 -7.93
CA GLN A 323 9.79 10.89 -8.74
C GLN A 323 9.63 10.60 -10.24
N LEU A 324 9.77 9.33 -10.62
CA LEU A 324 9.65 8.90 -12.02
C LEU A 324 8.24 9.12 -12.56
N ALA A 325 7.20 9.04 -11.74
CA ALA A 325 5.84 9.39 -12.14
C ALA A 325 5.73 10.88 -12.51
N VAL A 326 6.28 11.78 -11.70
CA VAL A 326 6.32 13.22 -12.00
C VAL A 326 7.19 13.51 -13.22
N VAL A 327 8.37 12.91 -13.32
CA VAL A 327 9.26 13.03 -14.49
C VAL A 327 8.61 12.50 -15.77
N GLY A 328 7.83 11.42 -15.67
CA GLY A 328 7.00 10.92 -16.75
C GLY A 328 5.94 11.93 -17.20
N MET A 329 5.28 12.62 -16.26
CA MET A 329 4.34 13.71 -16.59
C MET A 329 5.05 14.90 -17.26
N LEU A 330 6.22 15.32 -16.75
CA LEU A 330 7.03 16.35 -17.37
C LEU A 330 7.38 15.99 -18.81
N GLY A 331 7.86 14.76 -19.04
CA GLY A 331 8.18 14.24 -20.37
C GLY A 331 6.99 14.23 -21.33
N ARG A 332 5.77 13.96 -20.85
CA ARG A 332 4.54 14.02 -21.66
C ARG A 332 4.14 15.44 -22.07
N HIS A 333 4.47 16.44 -21.26
CA HIS A 333 4.28 17.85 -21.64
C HIS A 333 5.29 18.32 -22.70
N VAL A 334 6.40 17.60 -22.89
CA VAL A 334 7.45 17.94 -23.86
C VAL A 334 7.80 16.79 -24.81
N LEU A 335 6.79 15.99 -25.23
CA LEU A 335 6.97 14.83 -26.11
C LEU A 335 7.80 15.08 -27.38
N PRO A 336 7.65 16.22 -28.11
CA PRO A 336 8.47 16.50 -29.29
C PRO A 336 9.98 16.54 -29.02
N HIS A 337 10.39 16.76 -27.77
CA HIS A 337 11.79 16.75 -27.36
C HIS A 337 12.17 15.49 -26.59
N ALA A 338 11.35 15.09 -25.61
CA ALA A 338 11.67 13.98 -24.72
C ALA A 338 11.74 12.64 -25.47
N VAL A 339 10.82 12.38 -26.41
CA VAL A 339 10.76 11.11 -27.14
C VAL A 339 11.99 10.92 -28.05
N PRO A 340 12.37 11.89 -28.91
CA PRO A 340 13.59 11.75 -29.72
C PRO A 340 14.87 11.66 -28.88
N LEU A 341 14.97 12.43 -27.80
CA LEU A 341 16.15 12.43 -26.92
C LEU A 341 16.37 11.05 -26.27
N LEU A 342 15.33 10.49 -25.65
CA LEU A 342 15.41 9.16 -25.04
C LEU A 342 15.67 8.07 -26.10
N SER A 343 15.06 8.19 -27.28
CA SER A 343 15.28 7.24 -28.39
C SER A 343 16.75 7.23 -28.80
N GLN A 344 17.34 8.41 -28.99
CA GLN A 344 18.74 8.56 -29.38
C GLN A 344 19.68 7.98 -28.32
N LEU A 345 19.47 8.33 -27.04
CA LEU A 345 20.31 7.85 -25.95
C LEU A 345 20.22 6.32 -25.80
N LEU A 346 19.02 5.75 -25.81
CA LEU A 346 18.83 4.29 -25.76
C LEU A 346 19.49 3.60 -26.96
N GLU A 347 19.31 4.11 -28.19
CA GLU A 347 19.95 3.54 -29.38
C GLU A 347 21.49 3.61 -29.30
N GLN A 348 22.05 4.72 -28.81
CA GLN A 348 23.49 4.89 -28.64
C GLN A 348 24.06 3.95 -27.57
N ARG A 349 23.44 3.90 -26.38
CA ARG A 349 23.88 3.02 -25.29
C ARG A 349 23.70 1.54 -25.63
N THR A 350 22.63 1.18 -26.32
CA THR A 350 22.42 -0.21 -26.81
C THR A 350 23.50 -0.62 -27.80
N LYS A 351 23.87 0.27 -28.74
CA LYS A 351 25.00 0.01 -29.67
C LYS A 351 26.32 -0.14 -28.94
N HIS A 352 26.59 0.72 -27.96
CA HIS A 352 27.80 0.63 -27.16
C HIS A 352 27.86 -0.70 -26.40
N LEU A 353 26.74 -1.15 -25.82
CA LEU A 353 26.66 -2.46 -25.17
C LEU A 353 26.96 -3.61 -26.16
N GLN A 354 26.41 -3.55 -27.38
CA GLN A 354 26.73 -4.54 -28.43
C GLN A 354 28.22 -4.56 -28.77
N GLU A 355 28.88 -3.40 -28.85
CA GLU A 355 30.32 -3.29 -29.11
C GLU A 355 31.15 -3.91 -27.97
N VAL A 356 30.79 -3.60 -26.71
CA VAL A 356 31.45 -4.18 -25.54
C VAL A 356 31.29 -5.70 -25.50
N LEU A 357 30.08 -6.21 -25.75
CA LEU A 357 29.79 -7.65 -25.79
C LEU A 357 30.54 -8.38 -26.92
N ARG A 358 30.77 -7.72 -28.07
CA ARG A 358 31.54 -8.29 -29.20
C ARG A 358 33.04 -8.37 -28.90
N ASN A 359 33.57 -7.45 -28.09
CA ASN A 359 35.00 -7.32 -27.84
C ASN A 359 35.50 -8.10 -26.60
N ASP A 360 34.63 -8.85 -25.91
CA ASP A 360 34.87 -9.58 -24.65
C ASP A 360 35.72 -8.79 -23.61
N PRO A 361 35.10 -8.09 -22.65
CA PRO A 361 35.81 -7.24 -21.67
C PRO A 361 36.78 -8.02 -20.77
N ARG A 362 36.71 -9.36 -20.73
CA ARG A 362 37.70 -10.22 -20.03
C ARG A 362 39.11 -10.13 -20.61
N SER A 363 39.25 -9.55 -21.80
CA SER A 363 40.52 -9.33 -22.49
C SER A 363 41.18 -7.96 -22.19
N GLY A 364 40.72 -7.24 -21.16
CA GLY A 364 41.30 -5.98 -20.69
C GLY A 364 40.41 -4.73 -20.88
N GLY A 365 39.09 -4.91 -20.90
CA GLY A 365 38.13 -3.80 -20.98
C GLY A 365 37.96 -3.05 -19.66
N ASP A 366 37.54 -1.80 -19.73
CA ASP A 366 37.23 -0.96 -18.57
C ASP A 366 35.93 -1.42 -17.91
N VAL A 367 36.05 -2.19 -16.82
CA VAL A 367 34.92 -2.76 -16.06
C VAL A 367 34.04 -1.66 -15.47
N ALA A 368 34.63 -0.54 -15.04
CA ALA A 368 33.89 0.58 -14.49
C ALA A 368 33.01 1.23 -15.57
N ALA A 369 33.56 1.49 -16.75
CA ALA A 369 32.78 2.02 -17.88
C ALA A 369 31.60 1.11 -18.29
N HIS A 370 31.77 -0.22 -18.15
CA HIS A 370 30.70 -1.18 -18.39
C HIS A 370 29.60 -1.14 -17.32
N LYS A 371 29.97 -1.05 -16.02
CA LYS A 371 29.01 -0.84 -14.92
C LYS A 371 28.19 0.44 -15.16
N GLU A 372 28.86 1.55 -15.49
CA GLU A 372 28.21 2.84 -15.80
C GLU A 372 27.23 2.77 -16.98
N LEU A 373 27.59 2.02 -18.01
CA LEU A 373 26.73 1.80 -19.19
C LEU A 373 25.45 1.03 -18.82
N LEU A 374 25.55 -0.01 -18.00
CA LEU A 374 24.40 -0.80 -17.55
C LEU A 374 23.45 0.06 -16.70
N GLU A 375 24.02 0.91 -15.84
CA GLU A 375 23.27 1.85 -15.01
C GLU A 375 22.58 2.94 -15.86
N ASP A 376 23.24 3.47 -16.89
CA ASP A 376 22.61 4.37 -17.88
C ASP A 376 21.39 3.71 -18.54
N LEU A 377 21.53 2.45 -18.97
CA LEU A 377 20.44 1.70 -19.59
C LEU A 377 19.28 1.46 -18.62
N HIS A 378 19.58 1.15 -17.35
CA HIS A 378 18.59 0.99 -16.29
C HIS A 378 17.69 2.25 -16.17
N TRP A 379 18.31 3.42 -15.93
CA TRP A 379 17.58 4.68 -15.76
C TRP A 379 16.82 5.12 -17.02
N LEU A 380 17.41 4.94 -18.21
CA LEU A 380 16.75 5.28 -19.47
C LEU A 380 15.48 4.45 -19.68
N VAL A 381 15.50 3.15 -19.35
CA VAL A 381 14.32 2.27 -19.45
C VAL A 381 13.25 2.67 -18.43
N LEU A 382 13.63 2.99 -17.19
CA LEU A 382 12.70 3.47 -16.16
C LEU A 382 11.98 4.76 -16.59
N MET A 383 12.74 5.77 -17.03
CA MET A 383 12.18 7.04 -17.50
C MET A 383 11.27 6.83 -18.72
N THR A 384 11.67 5.96 -19.65
CA THR A 384 10.87 5.62 -20.84
C THR A 384 9.55 4.94 -20.45
N GLY A 385 9.57 4.01 -19.49
CA GLY A 385 8.37 3.35 -18.97
C GLY A 385 7.37 4.35 -18.38
N HIS A 386 7.84 5.27 -17.52
CA HIS A 386 6.98 6.29 -16.91
C HIS A 386 6.51 7.37 -17.90
N LEU A 387 7.30 7.71 -18.92
CA LEU A 387 6.86 8.62 -19.98
C LEU A 387 5.72 8.00 -20.78
N LEU A 388 5.87 6.74 -21.21
CA LEU A 388 4.92 6.07 -22.10
C LEU A 388 3.65 5.57 -21.37
N THR A 389 3.68 5.39 -20.05
CA THR A 389 2.55 4.76 -19.31
C THR A 389 2.27 5.45 -17.99
N THR A 390 1.02 5.44 -17.52
CA THR A 390 0.63 5.92 -16.18
C THR A 390 0.85 4.87 -15.10
N VAL A 391 0.91 5.30 -13.84
CA VAL A 391 0.84 4.38 -12.69
C VAL A 391 -0.65 4.16 -12.42
N SER A 392 -1.13 2.92 -12.49
CA SER A 392 -2.52 2.56 -12.21
C SER A 392 -2.55 1.24 -11.45
N GLU A 393 -2.86 1.27 -10.17
CA GLU A 393 -3.06 0.08 -9.34
C GLU A 393 -4.55 -0.25 -9.27
N GLY A 394 -4.92 -1.48 -9.62
CA GLY A 394 -6.32 -1.95 -9.57
C GLY A 394 -7.21 -1.55 -10.76
N GLU A 395 -6.76 -0.64 -11.63
CA GLU A 395 -7.49 -0.22 -12.83
C GLU A 395 -6.83 -0.72 -14.12
N THR A 396 -7.55 -0.66 -15.25
CA THR A 396 -6.99 -1.00 -16.56
C THR A 396 -6.09 0.15 -17.04
N PRO A 397 -4.78 -0.08 -17.26
CA PRO A 397 -3.89 0.97 -17.76
C PRO A 397 -4.28 1.36 -19.19
N LEU A 398 -4.34 2.66 -19.45
CA LEU A 398 -4.65 3.23 -20.76
C LEU A 398 -3.46 4.03 -21.30
N ILE A 399 -3.36 4.11 -22.63
CA ILE A 399 -2.38 4.96 -23.30
C ILE A 399 -2.63 6.42 -22.89
N PRO A 400 -1.61 7.15 -22.39
CA PRO A 400 -1.77 8.56 -22.05
C PRO A 400 -2.28 9.37 -23.25
N ARG A 401 -3.22 10.29 -22.99
CA ARG A 401 -3.86 11.09 -24.06
C ARG A 401 -2.84 11.90 -24.85
N ASP A 402 -1.85 12.47 -24.17
CA ASP A 402 -0.79 13.28 -24.79
C ASP A 402 0.04 12.45 -25.80
N VAL A 403 0.35 11.19 -25.45
CA VAL A 403 1.10 10.27 -26.32
C VAL A 403 0.30 9.92 -27.55
N THR A 404 -1.01 9.67 -27.40
CA THR A 404 -1.92 9.39 -28.53
C THR A 404 -2.00 10.58 -29.47
N GLN A 405 -2.19 11.79 -28.94
CA GLN A 405 -2.27 13.03 -29.72
C GLN A 405 -0.94 13.33 -30.43
N TYR A 406 0.19 13.13 -29.76
CA TYR A 406 1.50 13.34 -30.37
C TYR A 406 1.74 12.38 -31.55
N SER A 407 1.42 11.08 -31.39
CA SER A 407 1.52 10.10 -32.49
C SER A 407 0.60 10.47 -33.66
N MET A 408 -0.61 10.98 -33.42
CA MET A 408 -1.51 11.43 -34.50
C MET A 408 -0.97 12.65 -35.26
N ASN A 409 -0.25 13.54 -34.58
CA ASN A 409 0.18 14.83 -35.14
C ASN A 409 1.62 14.84 -35.68
N CYS A 410 2.41 13.79 -35.44
CA CYS A 410 3.83 13.73 -35.80
C CYS A 410 4.11 13.51 -37.30
N GLY A 411 3.08 13.33 -38.13
CA GLY A 411 3.25 13.14 -39.58
C GLY A 411 3.95 11.84 -39.98
N ALA A 412 3.93 10.83 -39.11
CA ALA A 412 4.62 9.57 -39.33
C ALA A 412 4.01 8.73 -40.44
N GLU A 413 4.88 8.04 -41.19
CA GLU A 413 4.48 7.09 -42.21
C GLU A 413 4.29 5.71 -41.57
N SER A 414 3.05 5.20 -41.58
CA SER A 414 2.75 3.84 -41.10
C SER A 414 3.63 2.74 -41.73
N PRO A 415 3.95 2.73 -43.06
CA PRO A 415 4.82 1.70 -43.62
C PRO A 415 6.25 1.75 -43.09
N ALA A 416 6.83 2.94 -42.88
CA ALA A 416 8.15 3.09 -42.28
C ALA A 416 8.17 2.56 -40.83
N THR A 417 7.08 2.79 -40.09
CA THR A 417 6.90 2.30 -38.72
C THR A 417 6.79 0.77 -38.66
N LEU A 418 6.04 0.16 -39.58
CA LEU A 418 5.93 -1.30 -39.67
C LEU A 418 7.24 -1.94 -40.13
N SER A 419 7.97 -1.29 -41.05
CA SER A 419 9.32 -1.73 -41.44
C SER A 419 10.27 -1.74 -40.25
N LEU A 420 10.21 -0.73 -39.37
CA LEU A 420 11.00 -0.68 -38.14
C LEU A 420 10.68 -1.88 -37.23
N LEU A 421 9.40 -2.19 -37.04
CA LEU A 421 8.97 -3.34 -36.22
C LEU A 421 9.37 -4.68 -36.82
N SER A 422 9.35 -4.82 -38.15
CA SER A 422 9.77 -6.06 -38.82
C SER A 422 11.27 -6.38 -38.64
N GLN A 423 12.09 -5.38 -38.29
CA GLN A 423 13.52 -5.53 -38.04
C GLN A 423 13.84 -5.87 -36.57
N LEU A 424 12.82 -6.02 -35.71
CA LEU A 424 13.01 -6.41 -34.31
C LEU A 424 13.84 -7.71 -34.21
N GLY A 425 14.93 -7.65 -33.45
CA GLY A 425 15.82 -8.80 -33.26
C GLY A 425 16.87 -9.02 -34.36
N GLN A 426 16.94 -8.17 -35.39
CA GLN A 426 18.06 -8.18 -36.33
C GLN A 426 19.25 -7.43 -35.72
N GLY A 427 20.46 -8.00 -35.80
CA GLY A 427 21.64 -7.58 -35.04
C GLY A 427 22.26 -6.22 -35.41
N ASP A 428 21.76 -5.55 -36.45
CA ASP A 428 22.23 -4.23 -36.88
C ASP A 428 21.23 -3.13 -36.49
N ALA A 429 21.71 -1.89 -36.41
CA ALA A 429 20.87 -0.73 -36.14
C ALA A 429 19.76 -0.64 -37.20
N PRO A 430 18.48 -0.47 -36.81
CA PRO A 430 17.40 -0.45 -37.78
C PRO A 430 17.56 0.73 -38.73
N VAL A 431 17.80 0.44 -40.01
CA VAL A 431 17.84 1.45 -41.08
C VAL A 431 16.45 1.52 -41.67
N CYS A 432 15.70 2.55 -41.31
CA CYS A 432 14.39 2.82 -41.89
C CYS A 432 14.52 3.85 -43.01
N GLN A 433 13.95 3.53 -44.18
CA GLN A 433 13.68 4.52 -45.22
C GLN A 433 12.34 5.17 -44.89
N GLY A 434 12.32 6.49 -44.65
CA GLY A 434 11.12 7.26 -44.29
C GLY A 434 11.11 7.75 -42.84
N SER A 435 9.99 8.34 -42.42
CA SER A 435 9.81 8.92 -41.07
C SER A 435 8.92 8.01 -40.21
N PRO A 436 9.50 7.08 -39.42
CA PRO A 436 8.70 6.24 -38.52
C PRO A 436 8.11 7.07 -37.38
N ASP A 437 7.04 6.54 -36.78
CA ASP A 437 6.44 7.16 -35.60
C ASP A 437 7.45 7.23 -34.45
N PRO A 438 7.70 8.42 -33.88
CA PRO A 438 8.73 8.61 -32.86
C PRO A 438 8.39 7.87 -31.55
N VAL A 439 7.12 7.71 -31.22
CA VAL A 439 6.67 6.96 -30.03
C VAL A 439 6.95 5.47 -30.23
N VAL A 440 6.60 4.93 -31.40
CA VAL A 440 6.90 3.52 -31.74
C VAL A 440 8.41 3.30 -31.80
N ARG A 441 9.17 4.25 -32.35
CA ARG A 441 10.65 4.16 -32.38
C ARG A 441 11.25 4.07 -30.98
N LEU A 442 10.77 4.86 -30.02
CA LEU A 442 11.21 4.78 -28.64
C LEU A 442 10.91 3.40 -28.02
N MET A 443 9.72 2.85 -28.26
CA MET A 443 9.37 1.50 -27.81
C MET A 443 10.30 0.46 -28.44
N VAL A 444 10.55 0.55 -29.74
CA VAL A 444 11.45 -0.35 -30.46
C VAL A 444 12.88 -0.25 -29.93
N ALA A 445 13.37 0.93 -29.52
CA ALA A 445 14.68 1.07 -28.92
C ALA A 445 14.83 0.20 -27.64
N VAL A 446 13.81 0.16 -26.78
CA VAL A 446 13.81 -0.71 -25.59
C VAL A 446 13.67 -2.19 -25.98
N LEU A 447 12.81 -2.52 -26.95
CA LEU A 447 12.69 -3.91 -27.44
C LEU A 447 14.01 -4.39 -28.07
N GLN A 448 14.78 -3.50 -28.70
CA GLN A 448 16.06 -3.85 -29.28
C GLN A 448 17.12 -4.08 -28.22
N LEU A 449 17.08 -3.38 -27.09
CA LEU A 449 17.89 -3.72 -25.92
C LEU A 449 17.55 -5.11 -25.37
N CYS A 450 16.26 -5.46 -25.28
CA CYS A 450 15.83 -6.82 -24.94
C CYS A 450 16.35 -7.87 -25.95
N ALA A 451 16.44 -7.52 -27.24
CA ALA A 451 17.03 -8.38 -28.27
C ALA A 451 18.53 -8.61 -28.04
N VAL A 452 19.27 -7.55 -27.72
CA VAL A 452 20.71 -7.61 -27.40
C VAL A 452 20.96 -8.49 -26.19
N GLU A 453 20.20 -8.29 -25.12
CA GLU A 453 20.27 -9.12 -23.92
C GLU A 453 20.01 -10.59 -24.26
N ARG A 454 18.96 -10.90 -25.02
CA ARG A 454 18.64 -12.26 -25.46
C ARG A 454 19.77 -12.88 -26.29
N ALA A 455 20.35 -12.14 -27.22
CA ALA A 455 21.44 -12.62 -28.07
C ALA A 455 22.72 -12.89 -27.23
N ALA A 456 23.02 -12.02 -26.28
CA ALA A 456 24.15 -12.18 -25.36
C ALA A 456 24.01 -13.43 -24.48
N LEU A 457 22.80 -13.70 -23.96
CA LEU A 457 22.51 -14.91 -23.21
C LEU A 457 22.70 -16.17 -24.06
N GLN A 458 22.21 -16.16 -25.30
CA GLN A 458 22.40 -17.28 -26.25
C GLN A 458 23.87 -17.52 -26.60
N ALA A 459 24.69 -16.47 -26.57
CA ALA A 459 26.14 -16.54 -26.77
C ALA A 459 26.92 -16.95 -25.51
N GLY A 460 26.26 -17.19 -24.37
CA GLY A 460 26.91 -17.56 -23.11
C GLY A 460 27.59 -16.38 -22.38
N LEU A 461 27.20 -15.15 -22.70
CA LEU A 461 27.76 -13.91 -22.13
C LEU A 461 26.96 -13.39 -20.92
N ALA A 462 26.19 -14.26 -20.23
CA ALA A 462 25.38 -13.89 -19.08
C ALA A 462 26.15 -13.12 -17.98
N PRO A 463 27.41 -13.45 -17.63
CA PRO A 463 28.16 -12.73 -16.60
C PRO A 463 28.52 -11.26 -16.95
N LEU A 464 28.30 -10.85 -18.20
CA LEU A 464 28.50 -9.47 -18.65
C LEU A 464 27.21 -8.66 -18.63
N LEU A 465 26.08 -9.27 -18.28
CA LEU A 465 24.79 -8.61 -18.19
C LEU A 465 24.47 -8.32 -16.73
N SER A 466 23.60 -7.33 -16.50
CA SER A 466 23.10 -7.01 -15.16
C SER A 466 21.71 -7.63 -14.95
N PRO A 467 21.48 -8.39 -13.85
CA PRO A 467 20.16 -8.88 -13.50
C PRO A 467 19.19 -7.74 -13.18
N GLU A 468 19.66 -6.60 -12.66
CA GLU A 468 18.82 -5.42 -12.42
C GLU A 468 18.32 -4.76 -13.71
N VAL A 469 19.16 -4.71 -14.75
CA VAL A 469 18.74 -4.27 -16.08
C VAL A 469 17.71 -5.25 -16.64
N ALA A 470 17.92 -6.56 -16.49
CA ALA A 470 16.96 -7.58 -16.92
C ALA A 470 15.60 -7.47 -16.21
N LEU A 471 15.60 -7.26 -14.88
CA LEU A 471 14.39 -7.01 -14.09
C LEU A 471 13.67 -5.75 -14.56
N THR A 472 14.41 -4.70 -14.89
CA THR A 472 13.88 -3.44 -15.39
C THR A 472 13.27 -3.57 -16.78
N LEU A 473 13.88 -4.40 -17.65
CA LEU A 473 13.31 -4.74 -18.95
C LEU A 473 12.02 -5.55 -18.80
N VAL A 474 11.99 -6.54 -17.90
CA VAL A 474 10.77 -7.32 -17.59
C VAL A 474 9.67 -6.42 -17.03
N TRP A 475 10.01 -5.52 -16.11
CA TRP A 475 9.10 -4.49 -15.59
C TRP A 475 8.52 -3.60 -16.70
N PHE A 476 9.38 -3.14 -17.62
CA PHE A 476 8.95 -2.34 -18.75
C PHE A 476 8.00 -3.13 -19.66
N LEU A 477 8.37 -4.35 -20.05
CA LEU A 477 7.55 -5.23 -20.89
C LEU A 477 6.18 -5.50 -20.27
N ARG A 478 6.12 -5.68 -18.94
CA ARG A 478 4.86 -5.80 -18.20
C ARG A 478 4.01 -4.54 -18.36
N ARG A 479 4.55 -3.38 -18.01
CA ARG A 479 3.80 -2.12 -17.98
C ARG A 479 3.39 -1.64 -19.37
N TRP A 480 4.33 -1.65 -20.32
CA TRP A 480 4.08 -1.33 -21.72
C TRP A 480 3.13 -2.34 -22.35
N GLY A 481 3.33 -3.64 -22.14
CA GLY A 481 2.48 -4.68 -22.74
C GLY A 481 1.04 -4.64 -22.24
N LEU A 482 0.79 -4.27 -20.98
CA LEU A 482 -0.55 -4.01 -20.44
C LEU A 482 -1.26 -2.81 -21.10
N THR A 483 -0.50 -1.84 -21.60
CA THR A 483 -1.03 -0.57 -22.11
C THR A 483 -1.16 -0.56 -23.64
N TYR A 484 -0.16 -1.10 -24.35
CA TYR A 484 -0.01 -0.93 -25.80
C TYR A 484 -0.24 -2.21 -26.61
N LEU A 485 -0.09 -3.42 -26.04
CA LEU A 485 -0.25 -4.67 -26.81
C LEU A 485 -1.71 -5.12 -26.85
N LEU A 486 -2.25 -5.23 -28.07
CA LEU A 486 -3.63 -5.61 -28.39
C LEU A 486 -4.64 -4.84 -27.50
N PRO A 487 -4.59 -3.50 -27.48
CA PRO A 487 -5.42 -2.69 -26.61
C PRO A 487 -6.89 -2.84 -27.00
N ASN A 488 -7.79 -2.75 -26.02
CA ASN A 488 -9.22 -2.73 -26.31
C ASN A 488 -9.64 -1.33 -26.78
N GLU A 489 -9.90 -1.20 -28.09
CA GLU A 489 -10.30 0.05 -28.73
C GLU A 489 -11.55 0.69 -28.11
N SER A 490 -12.44 -0.10 -27.48
CA SER A 490 -13.66 0.44 -26.84
C SER A 490 -13.40 1.36 -25.65
N TYR A 491 -12.19 1.33 -25.08
CA TYR A 491 -11.83 2.18 -23.94
C TYR A 491 -11.35 3.57 -24.35
N TYR A 492 -11.17 3.82 -25.65
CA TYR A 492 -10.60 5.05 -26.16
C TYR A 492 -11.62 5.83 -26.99
N SER A 493 -11.67 7.15 -26.79
CA SER A 493 -12.46 8.04 -27.66
C SER A 493 -11.77 8.28 -29.00
N GLN A 494 -10.44 8.34 -29.00
CA GLN A 494 -9.59 8.50 -30.17
C GLN A 494 -8.32 7.68 -29.98
N MET A 495 -7.83 7.06 -31.06
CA MET A 495 -6.61 6.27 -31.08
C MET A 495 -5.78 6.64 -32.32
N SER A 496 -4.45 6.59 -32.18
CA SER A 496 -3.55 6.80 -33.31
C SER A 496 -3.62 5.62 -34.28
N PRO A 497 -3.87 5.84 -35.58
CA PRO A 497 -3.92 4.76 -36.57
C PRO A 497 -2.58 4.03 -36.68
N THR A 498 -1.46 4.73 -36.47
CA THR A 498 -0.13 4.12 -36.53
C THR A 498 0.13 3.22 -35.32
N LEU A 499 -0.33 3.60 -34.11
CA LEU A 499 -0.23 2.73 -32.93
C LEU A 499 -1.13 1.49 -33.07
N VAL A 500 -2.34 1.66 -33.63
CA VAL A 500 -3.25 0.53 -33.91
C VAL A 500 -2.67 -0.40 -34.98
N ALA A 501 -2.04 0.13 -36.03
CA ALA A 501 -1.36 -0.68 -37.03
C ALA A 501 -0.15 -1.45 -36.46
N ALA A 502 0.56 -0.86 -35.49
CA ALA A 502 1.73 -1.47 -34.85
C ALA A 502 1.37 -2.56 -33.83
N PHE A 503 0.36 -2.32 -33.00
CA PHE A 503 0.08 -3.16 -31.82
C PHE A 503 -1.38 -3.57 -31.66
N GLY A 504 -2.26 -3.22 -32.58
CA GLY A 504 -3.69 -3.51 -32.54
C GLY A 504 -4.00 -4.99 -32.72
N ARG A 505 -5.15 -5.43 -32.18
CA ARG A 505 -5.59 -6.84 -32.23
C ARG A 505 -5.85 -7.36 -33.65
N ASP A 506 -6.31 -6.47 -34.53
CA ASP A 506 -6.68 -6.77 -35.92
C ASP A 506 -5.52 -6.45 -36.89
N SER A 507 -4.35 -6.07 -36.37
CA SER A 507 -3.14 -5.80 -37.16
C SER A 507 -2.30 -7.06 -37.36
N GLU A 508 -1.53 -7.13 -38.44
CA GLU A 508 -0.57 -8.23 -38.65
C GLU A 508 0.63 -8.14 -37.70
N ALA A 509 1.05 -6.92 -37.33
CA ALA A 509 2.20 -6.67 -36.47
C ALA A 509 1.90 -7.01 -34.99
N GLY A 510 0.69 -6.77 -34.50
CA GLY A 510 0.32 -7.00 -33.11
C GLY A 510 0.62 -8.43 -32.60
N PRO A 511 0.09 -9.49 -33.26
CA PRO A 511 0.39 -10.88 -32.90
C PRO A 511 1.87 -11.24 -33.05
N TYR A 512 2.57 -10.69 -34.05
CA TYR A 512 4.01 -10.89 -34.22
C TYR A 512 4.80 -10.33 -33.04
N VAL A 513 4.51 -9.09 -32.63
CA VAL A 513 5.15 -8.45 -31.47
C VAL A 513 4.82 -9.22 -30.18
N LEU A 514 3.59 -9.71 -30.03
CA LEU A 514 3.22 -10.55 -28.89
C LEU A 514 4.05 -11.83 -28.84
N ASP A 515 4.20 -12.58 -29.94
CA ASP A 515 5.05 -13.78 -29.98
C ASP A 515 6.50 -13.45 -29.67
N TRP A 516 7.01 -12.33 -30.19
CA TRP A 516 8.38 -11.87 -29.91
C TRP A 516 8.61 -11.60 -28.42
N VAL A 517 7.68 -10.88 -27.77
CA VAL A 517 7.73 -10.58 -26.33
C VAL A 517 7.62 -11.86 -25.50
N LEU A 518 6.71 -12.77 -25.86
CA LEU A 518 6.62 -14.08 -25.20
C LEU A 518 7.93 -14.86 -25.37
N GLY A 519 8.52 -14.87 -26.58
CA GLY A 519 9.81 -15.49 -26.84
C GLY A 519 10.95 -14.91 -26.02
N LYS A 520 10.95 -13.59 -25.76
CA LYS A 520 11.90 -12.94 -24.86
C LYS A 520 11.71 -13.42 -23.40
N LEU A 521 10.48 -13.41 -22.89
CA LEU A 521 10.19 -13.88 -21.53
C LEU A 521 10.53 -15.37 -21.36
N CYS A 522 10.21 -16.21 -22.35
CA CYS A 522 10.62 -17.62 -22.36
C CYS A 522 12.14 -17.75 -22.32
N SER A 523 12.88 -16.95 -23.10
CA SER A 523 14.34 -17.01 -23.11
C SER A 523 14.97 -16.62 -21.77
N ASN A 524 14.34 -15.71 -21.01
CA ASN A 524 14.80 -15.40 -19.66
C ASN A 524 14.66 -16.62 -18.74
N LEU A 525 13.53 -17.33 -18.79
CA LEU A 525 13.34 -18.55 -17.99
C LEU A 525 14.29 -19.69 -18.36
N GLU A 526 14.67 -19.79 -19.64
CA GLU A 526 15.59 -20.82 -20.14
C GLU A 526 17.06 -20.51 -19.83
N LEU A 527 17.47 -19.24 -19.92
CA LEU A 527 18.88 -18.84 -19.94
C LEU A 527 19.35 -18.16 -18.64
N TRP A 528 18.46 -17.54 -17.87
CA TRP A 528 18.78 -16.93 -16.56
C TRP A 528 18.50 -17.91 -15.41
N SER A 529 19.35 -18.93 -15.25
CA SER A 529 19.12 -20.00 -14.28
C SER A 529 19.56 -19.68 -12.83
N SER A 530 20.32 -18.61 -12.59
CA SER A 530 20.82 -18.24 -11.25
C SER A 530 19.92 -17.24 -10.50
N GLU A 531 19.04 -16.53 -11.21
CA GLU A 531 18.34 -15.36 -10.67
C GLU A 531 16.87 -15.65 -10.35
N ALA A 532 16.59 -16.03 -9.10
CA ALA A 532 15.26 -16.41 -8.64
C ALA A 532 14.22 -15.26 -8.73
N THR A 533 14.63 -14.04 -8.41
CA THR A 533 13.78 -12.82 -8.47
C THR A 533 13.37 -12.51 -9.90
N LEU A 534 14.32 -12.58 -10.85
CA LEU A 534 14.07 -12.39 -12.28
C LEU A 534 13.15 -13.46 -12.86
N ALA A 535 13.34 -14.72 -12.50
CA ALA A 535 12.46 -15.82 -12.92
C ALA A 535 11.02 -15.59 -12.43
N LEU A 536 10.85 -15.24 -11.15
CA LEU A 536 9.53 -14.92 -10.59
C LEU A 536 8.89 -13.71 -11.28
N GLY A 537 9.63 -12.61 -11.44
CA GLY A 537 9.16 -11.40 -12.13
C GLY A 537 8.77 -11.66 -13.59
N THR A 538 9.50 -12.52 -14.29
CA THR A 538 9.21 -12.96 -15.65
C THR A 538 7.89 -13.74 -15.70
N CYS A 539 7.69 -14.71 -14.80
CA CYS A 539 6.44 -15.47 -14.72
C CYS A 539 5.25 -14.58 -14.32
N GLN A 540 5.40 -13.65 -13.38
CA GLN A 540 4.35 -12.70 -13.01
C GLN A 540 3.98 -11.74 -14.16
N THR A 541 4.96 -11.40 -15.00
CA THR A 541 4.74 -10.63 -16.23
C THR A 541 3.93 -11.43 -17.24
N LEU A 542 4.25 -12.72 -17.45
CA LEU A 542 3.44 -13.62 -18.26
C LEU A 542 1.99 -13.70 -17.76
N VAL A 543 1.78 -13.88 -16.45
CA VAL A 543 0.43 -13.86 -15.86
C VAL A 543 -0.30 -12.55 -16.20
N SER A 544 0.35 -11.41 -16.01
CA SER A 544 -0.25 -10.09 -16.22
C SER A 544 -0.61 -9.85 -17.69
N LEU A 545 0.29 -10.21 -18.62
CA LEU A 545 0.06 -10.07 -20.06
C LEU A 545 -1.05 -11.02 -20.55
N LEU A 546 -1.07 -12.26 -20.08
CA LEU A 546 -2.03 -13.26 -20.52
C LEU A 546 -3.40 -13.12 -19.86
N ASN A 547 -3.51 -12.37 -18.74
CA ASN A 547 -4.77 -12.03 -18.08
C ASN A 547 -5.58 -10.97 -18.85
N ASN A 548 -5.79 -11.21 -20.14
CA ASN A 548 -6.67 -10.49 -21.04
C ASN A 548 -7.12 -11.50 -22.11
N VAL A 549 -8.43 -11.56 -22.38
CA VAL A 549 -8.99 -12.61 -23.24
C VAL A 549 -8.43 -12.58 -24.67
N GLU A 550 -8.21 -11.38 -25.24
CA GLU A 550 -7.70 -11.26 -26.61
C GLU A 550 -6.20 -11.60 -26.69
N ARG A 551 -5.39 -11.11 -25.74
CA ARG A 551 -3.96 -11.49 -25.67
C ARG A 551 -3.77 -12.98 -25.40
N GLY A 552 -4.54 -13.55 -24.47
CA GLY A 552 -4.49 -14.98 -24.18
C GLY A 552 -4.90 -15.84 -25.38
N HIS A 553 -5.93 -15.42 -26.12
CA HIS A 553 -6.36 -16.12 -27.34
C HIS A 553 -5.25 -16.15 -28.41
N GLN A 554 -4.63 -15.01 -28.70
CA GLN A 554 -3.56 -14.90 -29.69
C GLN A 554 -2.28 -15.61 -29.22
N ALA A 555 -1.95 -15.49 -27.92
CA ALA A 555 -0.80 -16.15 -27.30
C ALA A 555 -0.86 -17.68 -27.42
N ALA A 556 -2.05 -18.28 -27.38
CA ALA A 556 -2.21 -19.73 -27.52
C ALA A 556 -1.81 -20.27 -28.91
N ALA A 557 -1.77 -19.41 -29.93
CA ALA A 557 -1.28 -19.74 -31.26
C ALA A 557 0.21 -19.40 -31.46
N CYS A 558 0.83 -18.70 -30.51
CA CYS A 558 2.21 -18.24 -30.63
C CYS A 558 3.20 -19.41 -30.51
N PRO A 559 4.14 -19.58 -31.47
CA PRO A 559 5.15 -20.64 -31.43
C PRO A 559 5.98 -20.63 -30.14
N SER A 560 6.31 -19.44 -29.62
CA SER A 560 7.13 -19.30 -28.41
C SER A 560 6.45 -19.90 -27.17
N LEU A 561 5.13 -19.73 -27.05
CA LEU A 561 4.37 -20.28 -25.93
C LEU A 561 4.20 -21.80 -26.07
N LEU A 562 3.93 -22.28 -27.29
CA LEU A 562 3.82 -23.71 -27.58
C LEU A 562 5.14 -24.45 -27.30
N ALA A 563 6.28 -23.84 -27.67
CA ALA A 563 7.60 -24.37 -27.36
C ALA A 563 7.84 -24.44 -25.84
N LEU A 564 7.43 -23.42 -25.08
CA LEU A 564 7.54 -23.41 -23.63
C LEU A 564 6.73 -24.54 -22.98
N VAL A 565 5.50 -24.79 -23.43
CA VAL A 565 4.67 -25.91 -22.93
C VAL A 565 5.37 -27.26 -23.16
N GLN A 566 6.01 -27.44 -24.32
CA GLN A 566 6.73 -28.67 -24.66
C GLN A 566 8.04 -28.84 -23.87
N ARG A 567 8.76 -27.74 -23.62
CA ARG A 567 10.09 -27.74 -22.96
C ARG A 567 10.04 -27.54 -21.47
N ARG A 568 8.85 -27.46 -20.86
CA ARG A 568 8.69 -27.17 -19.44
C ARG A 568 9.49 -28.09 -18.50
N GLY A 569 9.61 -29.38 -18.83
CA GLY A 569 10.40 -30.34 -18.05
C GLY A 569 11.92 -30.22 -18.22
N GLN A 570 12.38 -29.28 -19.05
CA GLN A 570 13.79 -29.00 -19.37
C GLN A 570 14.21 -27.60 -18.90
N LEU A 571 13.30 -26.83 -18.29
CA LEU A 571 13.64 -25.58 -17.63
C LEU A 571 14.58 -25.89 -16.45
N GLY A 572 15.56 -25.02 -16.20
CA GLY A 572 16.48 -25.16 -15.07
C GLY A 572 15.78 -25.11 -13.72
N SER A 573 16.54 -25.10 -12.62
CA SER A 573 15.97 -24.93 -11.28
C SER A 573 15.32 -23.55 -11.18
N LEU A 574 13.99 -23.50 -11.21
CA LEU A 574 13.22 -22.28 -10.97
C LEU A 574 12.83 -22.21 -9.50
N ALA A 575 12.66 -21.00 -8.98
CA ALA A 575 12.12 -20.82 -7.64
C ALA A 575 10.69 -21.40 -7.55
N PRO A 576 10.26 -21.94 -6.39
CA PRO A 576 8.92 -22.50 -6.17
C PRO A 576 7.78 -21.59 -6.66
N GLY A 577 7.83 -20.29 -6.31
CA GLY A 577 6.83 -19.31 -6.74
C GLY A 577 6.82 -19.05 -8.25
N ALA A 578 7.94 -19.23 -8.94
CA ALA A 578 8.03 -19.06 -10.38
C ALA A 578 7.34 -20.21 -11.13
N HIS A 579 7.44 -21.46 -10.62
CA HIS A 579 6.67 -22.59 -11.13
C HIS A 579 5.17 -22.31 -11.01
N ARG A 580 4.70 -21.89 -9.83
CA ARG A 580 3.29 -21.54 -9.61
C ARG A 580 2.79 -20.48 -10.59
N ALA A 581 3.51 -19.37 -10.71
CA ALA A 581 3.13 -18.27 -11.58
C ALA A 581 3.14 -18.67 -13.08
N LEU A 582 4.12 -19.48 -13.51
CA LEU A 582 4.18 -20.00 -14.88
C LEU A 582 2.95 -20.83 -15.22
N LEU A 583 2.57 -21.78 -14.36
CA LEU A 583 1.44 -22.66 -14.64
C LEU A 583 0.12 -21.91 -14.64
N LYS A 584 -0.03 -20.96 -13.72
CA LYS A 584 -1.16 -20.03 -13.71
C LYS A 584 -1.27 -19.28 -15.05
N ALA A 585 -0.15 -18.75 -15.56
CA ALA A 585 -0.13 -18.04 -16.84
C ALA A 585 -0.56 -18.94 -18.01
N LEU A 586 -0.07 -20.17 -18.07
CA LEU A 586 -0.42 -21.14 -19.10
C LEU A 586 -1.90 -21.56 -19.04
N VAL A 587 -2.44 -21.79 -17.84
CA VAL A 587 -3.87 -22.09 -17.65
C VAL A 587 -4.75 -20.93 -18.12
N ILE A 588 -4.37 -19.68 -17.80
CA ILE A 588 -5.07 -18.48 -18.27
C ILE A 588 -5.06 -18.42 -19.81
N ALA A 589 -3.91 -18.63 -20.46
CA ALA A 589 -3.82 -18.65 -21.92
C ALA A 589 -4.65 -19.78 -22.56
N CYS A 590 -4.61 -20.99 -21.98
CA CYS A 590 -5.42 -22.12 -22.47
C CYS A 590 -6.92 -21.85 -22.33
N THR A 591 -7.33 -21.11 -21.30
CA THR A 591 -8.73 -20.73 -21.06
C THR A 591 -9.22 -19.71 -22.08
N ALA A 592 -8.38 -18.75 -22.43
CA ALA A 592 -8.69 -17.75 -23.44
C ALA A 592 -8.66 -18.31 -24.88
N ASN A 593 -8.12 -19.51 -25.09
CA ASN A 593 -7.95 -20.11 -26.41
C ASN A 593 -9.29 -20.50 -27.06
N ARG A 594 -9.73 -19.74 -28.06
CA ARG A 594 -10.93 -20.01 -28.87
C ARG A 594 -10.67 -20.93 -30.08
N SER A 595 -9.45 -21.43 -30.26
CA SER A 595 -9.07 -22.29 -31.40
C SER A 595 -9.69 -23.69 -31.30
N PRO A 596 -10.04 -24.34 -32.42
CA PRO A 596 -10.48 -25.74 -32.43
C PRO A 596 -9.41 -26.72 -31.90
N GLN A 597 -8.13 -26.31 -31.85
CA GLN A 597 -7.04 -27.11 -31.32
C GLN A 597 -6.86 -26.98 -29.79
N ALA A 598 -7.67 -26.16 -29.12
CA ALA A 598 -7.59 -25.93 -27.67
C ALA A 598 -7.54 -27.22 -26.83
N PRO A 599 -8.31 -28.29 -27.10
CA PRO A 599 -8.25 -29.52 -26.31
C PRO A 599 -6.87 -30.17 -26.27
N ARG A 600 -6.10 -30.10 -27.36
CA ARG A 600 -4.74 -30.67 -27.44
C ARG A 600 -3.76 -29.93 -26.53
N LEU A 601 -3.92 -28.61 -26.43
CA LEU A 601 -3.07 -27.78 -25.56
C LEU A 601 -3.36 -28.07 -24.08
N TRP A 602 -4.63 -28.24 -23.73
CA TRP A 602 -5.05 -28.67 -22.39
C TRP A 602 -4.48 -30.04 -22.01
N GLU A 603 -4.54 -31.01 -22.92
CA GLU A 603 -3.97 -32.34 -22.72
C GLU A 603 -2.44 -32.28 -22.53
N ALA A 604 -1.74 -31.50 -23.36
CA ALA A 604 -0.30 -31.28 -23.24
C ALA A 604 0.10 -30.58 -21.93
N LEU A 605 -0.77 -29.73 -21.38
CA LEU A 605 -0.50 -29.01 -20.12
C LEU A 605 -0.78 -29.87 -18.88
N LEU A 606 -1.94 -30.52 -18.83
CA LEU A 606 -2.44 -31.21 -17.63
C LEU A 606 -2.02 -32.69 -17.56
N GLY A 607 -1.91 -33.37 -18.70
CA GLY A 607 -1.56 -34.80 -18.77
C GLY A 607 -0.24 -35.15 -18.08
N PRO A 608 0.88 -34.45 -18.38
CA PRO A 608 2.17 -34.71 -17.73
C PRO A 608 2.14 -34.53 -16.20
N LEU A 609 1.35 -33.57 -15.71
CA LEU A 609 1.20 -33.32 -14.27
C LEU A 609 0.51 -34.47 -13.56
N GLN A 610 -0.52 -35.04 -14.18
CA GLN A 610 -1.22 -36.19 -13.63
C GLN A 610 -0.30 -37.41 -13.52
N LEU A 611 0.50 -37.68 -14.57
CA LEU A 611 1.45 -38.78 -14.59
C LEU A 611 2.54 -38.61 -13.53
N HIS A 612 3.16 -37.44 -13.45
CA HIS A 612 4.18 -37.15 -12.43
C HIS A 612 3.62 -37.26 -11.01
N PHE A 613 2.37 -36.85 -10.78
CA PHE A 613 1.74 -37.03 -9.47
C PHE A 613 1.60 -38.51 -9.12
N THR A 614 1.17 -39.34 -10.06
CA THR A 614 1.08 -40.79 -9.81
C THR A 614 2.44 -41.43 -9.59
N GLU A 615 3.52 -40.92 -10.18
CA GLU A 615 4.88 -41.45 -10.00
C GLU A 615 5.53 -41.06 -8.66
N LEU A 616 5.20 -39.88 -8.13
CA LEU A 616 5.80 -39.35 -6.89
C LEU A 616 4.94 -39.58 -5.65
N PHE A 617 3.62 -39.65 -5.81
CA PHE A 617 2.62 -39.71 -4.73
C PHE A 617 1.56 -40.81 -4.95
N GLY A 618 1.81 -41.79 -5.82
CA GLY A 618 0.89 -42.90 -6.06
C GLY A 618 0.65 -43.80 -4.84
N GLY A 619 1.58 -43.79 -3.88
CA GLY A 619 1.42 -44.46 -2.59
C GLY A 619 2.37 -43.96 -1.50
N PRO A 620 2.24 -44.48 -0.26
CA PRO A 620 3.03 -44.03 0.89
C PRO A 620 4.53 -44.34 0.76
N ASP A 621 4.89 -45.44 0.08
CA ASP A 621 6.30 -45.79 -0.14
C ASP A 621 6.98 -44.88 -1.17
N GLU A 622 6.22 -44.41 -2.17
CA GLU A 622 6.72 -43.43 -3.14
C GLU A 622 6.86 -42.05 -2.50
N ALA A 623 5.87 -41.62 -1.72
CA ALA A 623 5.93 -40.38 -0.95
C ALA A 623 7.16 -40.32 -0.03
N ARG A 624 7.54 -41.44 0.61
CA ARG A 624 8.77 -41.54 1.42
C ARG A 624 10.04 -41.41 0.58
N ARG A 625 10.06 -41.94 -0.63
CA ARG A 625 11.20 -41.79 -1.56
C ARG A 625 11.31 -40.37 -2.10
N SER A 626 10.21 -39.63 -2.16
CA SER A 626 10.16 -38.22 -2.54
C SER A 626 10.75 -37.28 -1.49
N LEU A 627 11.10 -37.77 -0.29
CA LEU A 627 11.78 -36.98 0.75
C LEU A 627 13.28 -36.78 0.49
N VAL A 628 13.86 -37.53 -0.45
CA VAL A 628 15.30 -37.55 -0.73
C VAL A 628 15.60 -36.90 -2.08
N GLU A 629 16.71 -36.18 -2.20
CA GLU A 629 17.16 -35.63 -3.49
C GLU A 629 17.56 -36.75 -4.47
N PRO A 630 17.28 -36.61 -5.78
CA PRO A 630 16.73 -35.45 -6.49
C PRO A 630 15.19 -35.42 -6.58
N ARG A 631 14.46 -36.38 -5.97
CA ARG A 631 12.99 -36.44 -6.09
C ARG A 631 12.28 -35.38 -5.25
N ARG A 632 12.93 -34.88 -4.20
CA ARG A 632 12.40 -33.82 -3.34
C ARG A 632 12.14 -32.52 -4.10
N SER A 633 13.11 -32.04 -4.87
CA SER A 633 12.94 -30.86 -5.73
C SER A 633 11.82 -31.07 -6.75
N GLN A 634 11.82 -32.21 -7.46
CA GLN A 634 10.75 -32.57 -8.41
C GLN A 634 9.36 -32.61 -7.78
N ALA A 635 9.24 -33.12 -6.55
CA ALA A 635 7.99 -33.15 -5.80
C ALA A 635 7.51 -31.75 -5.42
N LEU A 636 8.42 -30.86 -5.00
CA LEU A 636 8.09 -29.47 -4.69
C LEU A 636 7.63 -28.72 -5.94
N ASP A 637 8.36 -28.84 -7.05
CA ASP A 637 8.03 -28.21 -8.33
C ASP A 637 6.66 -28.64 -8.84
N LEU A 638 6.31 -29.93 -8.63
CA LEU A 638 4.99 -30.47 -8.95
C LEU A 638 3.89 -29.86 -8.09
N LEU A 639 4.07 -29.80 -6.76
CA LEU A 639 3.08 -29.22 -5.84
C LEU A 639 2.82 -27.74 -6.17
N GLU A 640 3.88 -26.97 -6.42
CA GLU A 640 3.80 -25.57 -6.83
C GLU A 640 3.12 -25.40 -8.19
N SER A 641 3.45 -26.26 -9.14
CA SER A 641 2.80 -26.28 -10.45
C SER A 641 1.29 -26.54 -10.34
N LEU A 642 0.89 -27.52 -9.52
CA LEU A 642 -0.52 -27.83 -9.26
C LEU A 642 -1.23 -26.68 -8.54
N ALA A 643 -0.54 -25.99 -7.62
CA ALA A 643 -1.06 -24.78 -6.97
C ALA A 643 -1.29 -23.67 -8.01
N GLY A 644 -0.39 -23.52 -8.99
CA GLY A 644 -0.55 -22.62 -10.13
C GLY A 644 -1.76 -22.94 -10.99
N VAL A 645 -2.01 -24.23 -11.23
CA VAL A 645 -3.22 -24.70 -11.94
C VAL A 645 -4.49 -24.34 -11.17
N ALA A 646 -4.50 -24.54 -9.85
CA ALA A 646 -5.61 -24.13 -8.99
C ALA A 646 -5.82 -22.61 -9.00
N GLU A 647 -4.74 -21.82 -8.96
CA GLU A 647 -4.80 -20.36 -9.03
C GLU A 647 -5.33 -19.81 -10.35
N GLY A 648 -5.08 -20.52 -11.46
CA GLY A 648 -5.59 -20.18 -12.80
C GLY A 648 -7.02 -20.66 -13.06
N ALA A 649 -7.65 -21.36 -12.11
CA ALA A 649 -9.00 -21.87 -12.28
C ALA A 649 -10.05 -20.74 -12.33
N THR A 650 -10.97 -20.86 -13.28
CA THR A 650 -12.08 -19.94 -13.52
C THR A 650 -13.36 -20.75 -13.80
N PRO A 651 -14.56 -20.14 -13.75
CA PRO A 651 -15.79 -20.84 -14.10
C PRO A 651 -15.76 -21.48 -15.50
N GLN A 652 -15.03 -20.85 -16.43
CA GLN A 652 -14.98 -21.27 -17.83
C GLN A 652 -14.14 -22.54 -18.03
N ASN A 653 -13.08 -22.73 -17.24
CA ASN A 653 -12.15 -23.87 -17.38
C ASN A 653 -12.37 -24.97 -16.33
N LEU A 654 -13.30 -24.77 -15.39
CA LEU A 654 -13.49 -25.67 -14.25
C LEU A 654 -13.73 -27.13 -14.67
N ALA A 655 -14.50 -27.36 -15.74
CA ALA A 655 -14.77 -28.70 -16.24
C ALA A 655 -13.51 -29.48 -16.69
N LEU A 656 -12.45 -28.76 -17.10
CA LEU A 656 -11.18 -29.33 -17.55
C LEU A 656 -10.17 -29.47 -16.40
N VAL A 657 -10.18 -28.53 -15.46
CA VAL A 657 -9.23 -28.49 -14.34
C VAL A 657 -9.67 -29.39 -13.17
N LYS A 658 -10.98 -29.45 -12.89
CA LYS A 658 -11.56 -30.25 -11.79
C LYS A 658 -11.15 -31.74 -11.85
N PRO A 659 -11.19 -32.45 -13.00
CA PRO A 659 -10.81 -33.86 -13.08
C PRO A 659 -9.36 -34.16 -12.71
N LEU A 660 -8.47 -33.16 -12.77
CA LEU A 660 -7.09 -33.28 -12.31
C LEU A 660 -6.98 -32.98 -10.81
N LEU A 661 -7.48 -31.83 -10.36
CA LEU A 661 -7.18 -31.32 -9.02
C LEU A 661 -7.90 -32.08 -7.90
N LEU A 662 -9.17 -32.47 -8.05
CA LEU A 662 -9.89 -33.17 -6.96
C LEU A 662 -9.25 -34.54 -6.62
N PRO A 663 -8.93 -35.42 -7.59
CA PRO A 663 -8.24 -36.67 -7.28
C PRO A 663 -6.86 -36.48 -6.66
N VAL A 664 -6.11 -35.46 -7.10
CA VAL A 664 -4.80 -35.08 -6.55
C VAL A 664 -4.93 -34.69 -5.08
N LEU A 665 -5.86 -33.81 -4.74
CA LEU A 665 -6.10 -33.38 -3.36
C LEU A 665 -6.53 -34.54 -2.47
N ARG A 666 -7.39 -35.43 -2.99
CA ARG A 666 -7.82 -36.65 -2.28
C ARG A 666 -6.66 -37.61 -2.01
N GLY A 667 -5.76 -37.79 -2.97
CA GLY A 667 -4.57 -38.64 -2.84
C GLY A 667 -3.49 -38.05 -1.94
N LEU A 668 -3.35 -36.72 -1.94
CA LEU A 668 -2.34 -36.01 -1.15
C LEU A 668 -2.73 -35.87 0.32
N ALA A 669 -4.02 -35.66 0.62
CA ALA A 669 -4.52 -35.48 1.99
C ALA A 669 -4.01 -36.53 3.00
N PRO A 670 -3.98 -37.85 2.71
CA PRO A 670 -3.46 -38.84 3.65
C PRO A 670 -1.92 -38.89 3.74
N LEU A 671 -1.20 -38.27 2.80
CA LEU A 671 0.25 -38.34 2.69
C LEU A 671 0.97 -37.17 3.38
N VAL A 672 0.28 -36.08 3.72
CA VAL A 672 0.92 -34.88 4.26
C VAL A 672 1.65 -35.15 5.59
N GLY A 673 1.10 -36.01 6.45
CA GLY A 673 1.80 -36.44 7.67
C GLY A 673 3.18 -37.07 7.40
N LEU A 674 3.35 -37.74 6.25
CA LEU A 674 4.63 -38.32 5.82
C LEU A 674 5.60 -37.28 5.23
N LEU A 675 5.10 -36.14 4.74
CA LEU A 675 5.89 -35.07 4.12
C LEU A 675 6.45 -34.07 5.15
N ARG A 676 5.87 -34.00 6.34
CA ARG A 676 6.27 -33.11 7.45
C ARG A 676 7.77 -33.09 7.79
N PRO A 677 8.55 -34.19 7.71
CA PRO A 677 9.99 -34.13 7.95
C PRO A 677 10.74 -33.15 7.04
N GLN A 678 10.13 -32.71 5.93
CA GLN A 678 10.63 -31.68 5.04
C GLN A 678 9.62 -30.50 4.99
N PRO A 679 9.89 -29.37 5.68
CA PRO A 679 8.91 -28.28 5.81
C PRO A 679 8.49 -27.69 4.47
N ALA A 680 9.41 -27.60 3.50
CA ALA A 680 9.11 -27.10 2.15
C ALA A 680 8.02 -27.92 1.42
N LEU A 681 8.03 -29.25 1.54
CA LEU A 681 7.01 -30.10 0.92
C LEU A 681 5.66 -30.01 1.65
N ALA A 682 5.69 -29.88 2.97
CA ALA A 682 4.49 -29.70 3.78
C ALA A 682 3.78 -28.37 3.47
N SER A 683 4.55 -27.27 3.44
CA SER A 683 4.04 -25.95 3.05
C SER A 683 3.55 -25.94 1.59
N GLY A 684 4.30 -26.54 0.64
CA GLY A 684 3.84 -26.66 -0.76
C GLY A 684 2.52 -27.43 -0.89
N ALA A 685 2.31 -28.49 -0.10
CA ALA A 685 1.04 -29.20 -0.06
C ALA A 685 -0.09 -28.33 0.52
N LEU A 686 0.14 -27.66 1.66
CA LEU A 686 -0.83 -26.75 2.27
C LEU A 686 -1.24 -25.61 1.33
N GLN A 687 -0.27 -25.03 0.63
CA GLN A 687 -0.49 -23.96 -0.34
C GLN A 687 -1.32 -24.43 -1.54
N LEU A 688 -1.16 -25.67 -2.01
CA LEU A 688 -2.04 -26.28 -3.00
C LEU A 688 -3.49 -26.41 -2.50
N PHE A 689 -3.70 -26.92 -1.28
CA PHE A 689 -5.04 -27.01 -0.67
C PHE A 689 -5.69 -25.63 -0.53
N ARG A 690 -4.92 -24.63 -0.10
CA ARG A 690 -5.38 -23.25 0.02
C ARG A 690 -5.75 -22.63 -1.33
N ALA A 691 -4.90 -22.79 -2.34
CA ALA A 691 -5.19 -22.32 -3.70
C ALA A 691 -6.50 -22.94 -4.23
N ALA A 692 -6.68 -24.25 -4.02
CA ALA A 692 -7.90 -24.96 -4.39
C ALA A 692 -9.13 -24.46 -3.62
N ALA A 693 -9.05 -24.29 -2.29
CA ALA A 693 -10.14 -23.77 -1.48
C ALA A 693 -10.53 -22.35 -1.91
N ARG A 694 -9.57 -21.46 -2.13
CA ARG A 694 -9.82 -20.06 -2.52
C ARG A 694 -10.44 -19.92 -3.92
N ARG A 695 -10.05 -20.78 -4.88
CA ARG A 695 -10.40 -20.60 -6.30
C ARG A 695 -11.45 -21.55 -6.84
N LEU A 696 -11.52 -22.78 -6.34
CA LEU A 696 -12.46 -23.79 -6.85
C LEU A 696 -13.79 -23.75 -6.08
N LEU A 697 -13.73 -23.57 -4.76
CA LEU A 697 -14.87 -23.76 -3.86
C LEU A 697 -16.08 -22.89 -4.21
N CYS A 698 -15.85 -21.67 -4.70
CA CYS A 698 -16.89 -20.73 -5.14
C CYS A 698 -17.61 -21.16 -6.43
N PHE A 699 -17.03 -22.07 -7.22
CA PHE A 699 -17.56 -22.53 -8.51
C PHE A 699 -18.03 -24.01 -8.49
N LEU A 700 -17.59 -24.81 -7.51
CA LEU A 700 -17.94 -26.23 -7.40
C LEU A 700 -19.41 -26.47 -6.99
N GLY A 701 -19.96 -27.59 -7.44
CA GLY A 701 -21.27 -28.10 -6.99
C GLY A 701 -21.21 -28.63 -5.56
N ALA A 702 -22.37 -28.95 -4.98
CA ALA A 702 -22.50 -29.35 -3.58
C ALA A 702 -21.69 -30.62 -3.21
N GLU A 703 -21.71 -31.65 -4.07
CA GLU A 703 -20.98 -32.91 -3.85
C GLU A 703 -19.46 -32.69 -3.87
N ASP A 704 -18.94 -32.08 -4.94
CA ASP A 704 -17.50 -31.83 -5.11
C ASP A 704 -16.93 -30.88 -4.05
N ALA A 705 -17.69 -29.86 -3.69
CA ALA A 705 -17.29 -28.95 -2.63
C ALA A 705 -17.30 -29.66 -1.26
N GLY A 706 -18.22 -30.62 -1.05
CA GLY A 706 -18.21 -31.49 0.12
C GLY A 706 -16.94 -32.35 0.17
N GLU A 707 -16.53 -32.94 -0.96
CA GLU A 707 -15.28 -33.71 -1.07
C GLU A 707 -14.04 -32.85 -0.77
N LEU A 708 -13.96 -31.64 -1.33
CA LEU A 708 -12.85 -30.71 -1.07
C LEU A 708 -12.76 -30.32 0.41
N CYS A 709 -13.90 -29.98 1.04
CA CYS A 709 -13.95 -29.69 2.47
C CYS A 709 -13.49 -30.88 3.32
N GLN A 710 -13.93 -32.10 2.99
CA GLN A 710 -13.50 -33.31 3.70
C GLN A 710 -12.00 -33.56 3.57
N CYS A 711 -11.40 -33.30 2.40
CA CYS A 711 -9.97 -33.43 2.20
C CYS A 711 -9.18 -32.41 3.04
N CYS A 712 -9.64 -31.15 3.11
CA CYS A 712 -9.04 -30.12 3.97
C CYS A 712 -9.18 -30.48 5.46
N LEU A 713 -10.30 -31.09 5.87
CA LEU A 713 -10.47 -31.57 7.24
C LEU A 713 -9.56 -32.75 7.57
N ALA A 714 -9.40 -33.70 6.64
CA ALA A 714 -8.49 -34.82 6.80
C ALA A 714 -7.04 -34.33 7.00
N LEU A 715 -6.64 -33.32 6.23
CA LEU A 715 -5.36 -32.63 6.38
C LEU A 715 -5.19 -32.02 7.78
N ALA A 716 -6.18 -31.26 8.27
CA ALA A 716 -6.15 -30.69 9.61
C ALA A 716 -6.11 -31.77 10.72
N ARG A 717 -6.85 -32.88 10.55
CA ARG A 717 -6.83 -34.02 11.48
C ARG A 717 -5.47 -34.68 11.56
N GLN A 718 -4.84 -34.96 10.41
CA GLN A 718 -3.48 -35.51 10.38
C GLN A 718 -2.50 -34.56 11.05
N PHE A 719 -2.62 -33.27 10.75
CA PHE A 719 -1.74 -32.27 11.34
C PHE A 719 -1.87 -32.23 12.87
N ALA A 720 -3.09 -32.28 13.40
CA ALA A 720 -3.32 -32.26 14.84
C ALA A 720 -2.80 -33.51 15.55
N GLN A 721 -3.06 -34.71 15.00
CA GLN A 721 -2.65 -35.99 15.57
C GLN A 721 -1.13 -36.15 15.68
N ASP A 722 -0.40 -35.67 14.67
CA ASP A 722 1.06 -35.79 14.64
C ASP A 722 1.78 -34.73 15.52
N THR A 723 1.07 -33.68 15.94
CA THR A 723 1.60 -32.57 16.75
C THR A 723 1.33 -32.76 18.24
N THR A 724 0.30 -33.54 18.61
CA THR A 724 0.04 -33.94 19.99
C THR A 724 1.18 -34.78 20.57
N GLY A 725 2.17 -34.11 21.17
CA GLY A 725 3.32 -34.73 21.85
C GLY A 725 4.71 -34.27 21.40
N ARG A 726 4.84 -33.31 20.47
CA ARG A 726 6.14 -32.82 19.94
C ARG A 726 6.40 -31.32 20.19
N PHE A 727 6.03 -30.80 21.36
CA PHE A 727 6.55 -29.48 21.78
C PHE A 727 8.06 -29.63 22.04
N SER A 728 8.89 -29.51 21.00
CA SER A 728 10.34 -29.48 21.13
C SER A 728 10.78 -28.15 21.70
N VAL A 729 11.87 -28.17 22.45
CA VAL A 729 12.45 -27.01 23.17
C VAL A 729 13.30 -26.14 22.22
N GLU A 730 13.27 -26.40 20.91
CA GLU A 730 14.12 -25.74 19.91
C GLU A 730 13.37 -24.59 19.23
N VAL A 731 13.89 -23.37 19.35
CA VAL A 731 13.31 -22.12 18.83
C VAL A 731 13.00 -22.17 17.32
N ALA A 732 13.85 -22.84 16.52
CA ALA A 732 13.64 -22.99 15.07
C ALA A 732 12.45 -23.90 14.72
N ALA A 733 12.09 -24.84 15.60
CA ALA A 733 10.89 -25.66 15.41
C ALA A 733 9.63 -24.85 15.73
N GLU A 734 9.68 -23.93 16.71
CA GLU A 734 8.56 -23.07 17.08
C GLU A 734 8.14 -22.13 15.92
N GLU A 735 9.09 -21.56 15.19
CA GLU A 735 8.81 -20.70 14.03
C GLU A 735 8.15 -21.48 12.88
N SER A 736 8.67 -22.65 12.53
CA SER A 736 8.06 -23.52 11.50
C SER A 736 6.66 -23.97 11.90
N HIS A 737 6.43 -24.30 13.17
CA HIS A 737 5.11 -24.68 13.67
C HIS A 737 4.12 -23.51 13.66
N CYS A 738 4.58 -22.30 13.98
CA CYS A 738 3.77 -21.08 13.90
C CYS A 738 3.32 -20.81 12.46
N GLN A 739 4.23 -20.97 11.49
CA GLN A 739 3.92 -20.83 10.06
C GLN A 739 2.89 -21.86 9.58
N ASP A 740 3.08 -23.15 9.89
CA ASP A 740 2.16 -24.22 9.50
C ASP A 740 0.74 -24.01 10.09
N LEU A 741 0.67 -23.63 11.38
CA LEU A 741 -0.59 -23.31 12.05
C LEU A 741 -1.27 -22.08 11.42
N GLY A 742 -0.49 -21.06 11.05
CA GLY A 742 -0.97 -19.90 10.33
C GLY A 742 -1.58 -20.28 8.98
N GLU A 743 -0.88 -21.09 8.18
CA GLU A 743 -1.36 -21.58 6.88
C GLU A 743 -2.65 -22.41 7.00
N LEU A 744 -2.78 -23.24 8.05
CA LEU A 744 -4.00 -24.01 8.33
C LEU A 744 -5.18 -23.12 8.75
N LEU A 745 -4.95 -22.12 9.60
CA LEU A 745 -6.01 -21.17 9.97
C LEU A 745 -6.48 -20.35 8.76
N GLU A 746 -5.56 -19.96 7.89
CA GLU A 746 -5.89 -19.31 6.62
C GLU A 746 -6.69 -20.26 5.72
N LEU A 747 -6.31 -21.54 5.60
CA LEU A 747 -7.09 -22.54 4.86
C LEU A 747 -8.52 -22.66 5.39
N LEU A 748 -8.70 -22.77 6.71
CA LEU A 748 -10.03 -22.83 7.33
C LEU A 748 -10.85 -21.56 7.05
N THR A 749 -10.19 -20.40 7.01
CA THR A 749 -10.82 -19.12 6.66
C THR A 749 -11.27 -19.12 5.20
N GLU A 750 -10.43 -19.60 4.28
CA GLU A 750 -10.77 -19.71 2.85
C GLU A 750 -11.93 -20.68 2.58
N LEU A 751 -12.10 -21.73 3.40
CA LEU A 751 -13.25 -22.64 3.30
C LEU A 751 -14.59 -21.96 3.60
N LEU A 752 -14.61 -20.91 4.43
CA LEU A 752 -15.82 -20.14 4.71
C LEU A 752 -16.24 -19.27 3.52
N SER A 753 -15.37 -19.05 2.54
CA SER A 753 -15.69 -18.25 1.34
C SER A 753 -16.91 -18.76 0.59
N LYS A 754 -17.15 -20.09 0.58
CA LYS A 754 -18.32 -20.70 -0.07
C LYS A 754 -19.65 -20.19 0.48
N ASP A 755 -19.70 -19.93 1.79
CA ASP A 755 -20.95 -19.65 2.48
C ASP A 755 -21.49 -18.24 2.14
N PHE A 756 -20.63 -17.35 1.60
CA PHE A 756 -21.05 -16.03 1.12
C PHE A 756 -20.75 -15.76 -0.37
N LEU A 757 -19.90 -16.56 -1.03
CA LEU A 757 -19.58 -16.48 -2.47
C LEU A 757 -19.88 -17.82 -3.17
N HIS A 758 -21.16 -18.14 -3.39
CA HIS A 758 -21.55 -19.29 -4.22
C HIS A 758 -21.99 -18.84 -5.62
N MET A 759 -21.16 -19.14 -6.61
CA MET A 759 -21.39 -18.88 -8.03
C MET A 759 -21.53 -20.18 -8.84
N GLY A 760 -21.65 -21.32 -8.16
CA GLY A 760 -21.83 -22.64 -8.75
C GLY A 760 -23.28 -22.89 -9.25
N PRO A 761 -23.52 -23.98 -9.98
CA PRO A 761 -24.85 -24.32 -10.46
C PRO A 761 -25.80 -24.58 -9.27
N PRO A 762 -27.06 -24.10 -9.31
CA PRO A 762 -28.02 -24.33 -8.25
C PRO A 762 -28.27 -25.84 -8.10
N SER A 763 -28.31 -26.33 -6.86
CA SER A 763 -28.68 -27.71 -6.58
C SER A 763 -30.08 -27.98 -7.13
N SER A 764 -30.21 -28.99 -8.00
CA SER A 764 -31.51 -29.38 -8.56
C SER A 764 -32.46 -29.80 -7.44
N PRO A 765 -33.68 -29.24 -7.35
CA PRO A 765 -34.67 -29.65 -6.34
C PRO A 765 -35.40 -30.92 -6.77
N GLN A 766 -34.68 -32.00 -7.08
CA GLN A 766 -35.27 -33.30 -7.40
C GLN A 766 -34.90 -34.29 -6.29
N GLY A 767 -35.93 -34.70 -5.55
CA GLY A 767 -35.80 -35.52 -4.35
C GLY A 767 -35.31 -36.94 -4.63
N ALA A 768 -34.39 -37.38 -3.77
CA ALA A 768 -34.34 -38.71 -3.16
C ALA A 768 -33.06 -38.80 -2.32
N LEU A 769 -33.19 -38.91 -0.99
CA LEU A 769 -32.27 -39.61 -0.07
C LEU A 769 -30.75 -39.46 -0.34
N GLN A 770 -30.25 -38.25 -0.63
CA GLN A 770 -28.82 -37.96 -0.55
C GLN A 770 -28.51 -37.34 0.82
N PRO A 771 -27.40 -37.72 1.48
CA PRO A 771 -27.00 -37.13 2.75
C PRO A 771 -26.88 -35.61 2.59
N GLU A 772 -27.31 -34.86 3.61
CA GLU A 772 -27.19 -33.40 3.61
C GLU A 772 -25.77 -33.00 3.18
N PRO A 773 -25.62 -32.06 2.24
CA PRO A 773 -24.31 -31.64 1.78
C PRO A 773 -23.51 -31.16 2.99
N VAL A 774 -22.27 -31.66 3.13
CA VAL A 774 -21.38 -31.28 4.24
C VAL A 774 -21.22 -29.76 4.21
N CYS A 775 -21.75 -29.11 5.25
CA CYS A 775 -21.71 -27.67 5.38
C CYS A 775 -20.27 -27.25 5.72
N ALA A 776 -19.69 -26.33 4.94
CA ALA A 776 -18.31 -25.88 5.10
C ALA A 776 -18.05 -25.38 6.53
N SER A 777 -19.02 -24.70 7.14
CA SER A 777 -18.92 -24.26 8.53
C SER A 777 -18.86 -25.38 9.56
N THR A 778 -19.48 -26.55 9.32
CA THR A 778 -19.31 -27.71 10.22
C THR A 778 -17.87 -28.22 10.17
N VAL A 779 -17.30 -28.30 8.96
CA VAL A 779 -15.89 -28.70 8.76
C VAL A 779 -14.93 -27.71 9.40
N VAL A 780 -15.18 -26.41 9.28
CA VAL A 780 -14.33 -25.37 9.88
C VAL A 780 -14.40 -25.43 11.41
N LEU A 781 -15.57 -25.64 12.00
CA LEU A 781 -15.72 -25.81 13.45
C LEU A 781 -15.00 -27.07 13.96
N GLU A 782 -15.10 -28.18 13.23
CA GLU A 782 -14.32 -29.39 13.54
C GLU A 782 -12.80 -29.15 13.39
N GLY A 783 -12.37 -28.42 12.36
CA GLY A 783 -10.98 -28.01 12.17
C GLY A 783 -10.47 -27.14 13.32
N LEU A 784 -11.26 -26.14 13.73
CA LEU A 784 -10.96 -25.27 14.86
C LEU A 784 -10.84 -26.07 16.16
N GLN A 785 -11.74 -27.04 16.39
CA GLN A 785 -11.68 -27.94 17.55
C GLN A 785 -10.36 -28.72 17.61
N LEU A 786 -9.81 -29.12 16.46
CA LEU A 786 -8.55 -29.87 16.38
C LEU A 786 -7.33 -28.98 16.62
N LEU A 787 -7.38 -27.72 16.18
CA LEU A 787 -6.26 -26.78 16.28
C LEU A 787 -6.22 -26.02 17.62
N LEU A 788 -7.36 -25.82 18.28
CA LEU A 788 -7.44 -25.04 19.52
C LEU A 788 -6.49 -25.53 20.64
N PRO A 789 -6.32 -26.85 20.88
CA PRO A 789 -5.36 -27.34 21.87
C PRO A 789 -3.89 -27.04 21.53
N LEU A 790 -3.58 -26.75 20.25
CA LEU A 790 -2.24 -26.43 19.79
C LEU A 790 -1.92 -24.94 19.93
N LEU A 791 -2.93 -24.07 20.03
CA LEU A 791 -2.79 -22.62 20.18
C LEU A 791 -2.53 -22.27 21.65
N SER A 792 -1.26 -22.30 22.06
CA SER A 792 -0.84 -21.88 23.39
C SER A 792 -0.82 -20.36 23.53
N ALA A 793 -0.88 -19.86 24.77
CA ALA A 793 -0.76 -18.43 25.05
C ALA A 793 0.60 -17.83 24.62
N GLN A 794 1.65 -18.66 24.51
CA GLN A 794 2.96 -18.26 24.01
C GLN A 794 2.93 -18.09 22.48
N LEU A 795 2.28 -19.00 21.76
CA LEU A 795 2.14 -18.90 20.30
C LEU A 795 1.26 -17.72 19.87
N LEU A 796 0.26 -17.34 20.68
CA LEU A 796 -0.53 -16.14 20.42
C LEU A 796 0.24 -14.82 20.66
N GLN A 797 1.48 -14.86 21.16
CA GLN A 797 2.35 -13.68 21.17
C GLN A 797 2.85 -13.32 19.78
N PHE A 798 2.88 -14.28 18.83
CA PHE A 798 3.20 -14.00 17.44
C PHE A 798 2.03 -13.23 16.78
N PRO A 799 2.21 -11.95 16.37
CA PRO A 799 1.11 -11.09 15.96
C PRO A 799 0.33 -11.61 14.75
N SER A 800 1.02 -12.19 13.77
CA SER A 800 0.43 -12.74 12.56
C SER A 800 -0.51 -13.92 12.86
N LEU A 801 -0.05 -14.89 13.65
CA LEU A 801 -0.84 -16.06 14.04
C LEU A 801 -2.05 -15.66 14.89
N CYS A 802 -1.84 -14.76 15.86
CA CYS A 802 -2.91 -14.23 16.71
C CYS A 802 -4.00 -13.57 15.86
N LEU A 803 -3.61 -12.68 14.94
CA LEU A 803 -4.55 -12.00 14.06
C LEU A 803 -5.32 -12.99 13.17
N GLN A 804 -4.66 -14.01 12.60
CA GLN A 804 -5.35 -15.01 11.77
C GLN A 804 -6.36 -15.84 12.56
N TYR A 805 -6.01 -16.24 13.79
CA TYR A 805 -6.94 -16.95 14.67
C TYR A 805 -8.18 -16.11 14.99
N PHE A 806 -7.99 -14.85 15.39
CA PHE A 806 -9.11 -13.96 15.73
C PHE A 806 -9.97 -13.61 14.50
N LYS A 807 -9.36 -13.45 13.31
CA LYS A 807 -10.11 -13.28 12.05
C LYS A 807 -10.99 -14.49 11.74
N LEU A 808 -10.47 -15.71 11.92
CA LEU A 808 -11.24 -16.94 11.69
C LEU A 808 -12.45 -17.03 12.63
N ILE A 809 -12.25 -16.88 13.95
CA ILE A 809 -13.36 -17.02 14.90
C ILE A 809 -14.41 -15.91 14.75
N ALA A 810 -13.99 -14.69 14.42
CA ALA A 810 -14.90 -13.59 14.13
C ALA A 810 -15.76 -13.90 12.90
N LEU A 811 -15.13 -14.33 11.80
CA LEU A 811 -15.83 -14.70 10.57
C LEU A 811 -16.81 -15.86 10.76
N VAL A 812 -16.42 -16.89 11.52
CA VAL A 812 -17.32 -18.02 11.87
C VAL A 812 -18.53 -17.52 12.66
N GLY A 813 -18.31 -16.64 13.64
CA GLY A 813 -19.38 -16.05 14.44
C GLY A 813 -20.33 -15.19 13.62
N GLU A 814 -19.83 -14.41 12.68
CA GLU A 814 -20.63 -13.58 11.76
C GLU A 814 -21.51 -14.41 10.82
N LEU A 815 -20.93 -15.44 10.20
CA LEU A 815 -21.63 -16.24 9.19
C LEU A 815 -22.58 -17.29 9.81
N HIS A 816 -22.18 -17.92 10.92
CA HIS A 816 -22.92 -19.05 11.52
C HIS A 816 -23.05 -18.93 13.05
N PRO A 817 -23.65 -17.85 13.58
CA PRO A 817 -23.73 -17.62 15.03
C PRO A 817 -24.50 -18.72 15.77
N SER A 818 -25.53 -19.28 15.14
CA SER A 818 -26.34 -20.36 15.71
C SER A 818 -25.53 -21.64 15.97
N LYS A 819 -24.58 -21.97 15.08
CA LYS A 819 -23.69 -23.13 15.23
C LYS A 819 -22.67 -22.89 16.34
N VAL A 820 -22.16 -21.67 16.50
CA VAL A 820 -21.26 -21.31 17.61
C VAL A 820 -21.97 -21.49 18.96
N CYS A 821 -23.23 -21.06 19.06
CA CYS A 821 -24.04 -21.26 20.27
C CYS A 821 -24.32 -22.73 20.61
N GLN A 822 -24.19 -23.65 19.63
CA GLN A 822 -24.42 -25.09 19.78
C GLN A 822 -23.13 -25.89 20.00
N LEU A 823 -21.98 -25.22 20.15
CA LEU A 823 -20.71 -25.90 20.38
C LEU A 823 -20.70 -26.67 21.72
N PRO A 824 -19.92 -27.77 21.80
CA PRO A 824 -19.64 -28.45 23.05
C PRO A 824 -19.12 -27.50 24.13
N GLU A 825 -19.55 -27.69 25.38
CA GLU A 825 -19.29 -26.76 26.50
C GLU A 825 -17.80 -26.43 26.69
N GLY A 826 -16.92 -27.44 26.57
CA GLY A 826 -15.47 -27.22 26.72
C GLY A 826 -14.87 -26.32 25.63
N LEU A 827 -15.33 -26.43 24.38
CA LEU A 827 -14.86 -25.57 23.28
C LEU A 827 -15.44 -24.17 23.38
N LEU A 828 -16.71 -24.07 23.77
CA LEU A 828 -17.37 -22.79 23.98
C LEU A 828 -16.65 -22.00 25.07
N GLN A 829 -16.30 -22.65 26.19
CA GLN A 829 -15.56 -22.03 27.28
C GLN A 829 -14.15 -21.59 26.84
N ALA A 830 -13.45 -22.41 26.06
CA ALA A 830 -12.13 -22.07 25.52
C ALA A 830 -12.19 -20.87 24.55
N LEU A 831 -13.18 -20.84 23.65
CA LEU A 831 -13.42 -19.72 22.72
C LEU A 831 -13.74 -18.43 23.46
N LEU A 832 -14.65 -18.45 24.43
CA LEU A 832 -14.98 -17.27 25.24
C LEU A 832 -13.79 -16.81 26.11
N SER A 833 -12.97 -17.74 26.61
CA SER A 833 -11.74 -17.37 27.32
C SER A 833 -10.73 -16.68 26.39
N SER A 834 -10.64 -17.12 25.13
CA SER A 834 -9.82 -16.50 24.09
C SER A 834 -10.30 -15.09 23.77
N ILE A 835 -11.62 -14.89 23.62
CA ILE A 835 -12.22 -13.56 23.39
C ILE A 835 -11.92 -12.62 24.56
N ARG A 836 -12.05 -13.11 25.81
CA ARG A 836 -11.71 -12.32 27.00
C ARG A 836 -10.25 -11.87 26.99
N LEU A 837 -9.33 -12.75 26.62
CA LEU A 837 -7.91 -12.43 26.47
C LEU A 837 -7.67 -11.43 25.32
N GLY A 838 -8.37 -11.64 24.21
CA GLY A 838 -8.50 -10.77 23.03
C GLY A 838 -8.79 -9.31 23.37
N LEU A 839 -9.77 -9.10 24.25
CA LEU A 839 -10.22 -7.77 24.67
C LEU A 839 -9.21 -7.03 25.57
N THR A 840 -8.34 -7.74 26.29
CA THR A 840 -7.49 -7.14 27.34
C THR A 840 -5.99 -7.12 27.07
N SER A 841 -5.47 -7.95 26.15
CA SER A 841 -4.02 -8.23 26.12
C SER A 841 -3.31 -8.09 24.77
N PHE A 842 -4.03 -7.93 23.65
CA PHE A 842 -3.44 -7.88 22.30
C PHE A 842 -3.66 -6.52 21.61
N SER A 843 -3.61 -6.50 20.27
CA SER A 843 -3.74 -5.29 19.46
C SER A 843 -5.17 -4.73 19.43
N ALA A 844 -5.29 -3.45 19.05
CA ALA A 844 -6.59 -2.80 18.84
C ALA A 844 -7.45 -3.53 17.81
N GLU A 845 -6.85 -4.03 16.72
CA GLU A 845 -7.57 -4.82 15.70
C GLU A 845 -8.19 -6.09 16.28
N VAL A 846 -7.44 -6.85 17.09
CA VAL A 846 -7.95 -8.05 17.76
C VAL A 846 -9.06 -7.71 18.75
N CYS A 847 -8.93 -6.60 19.49
CA CYS A 847 -9.99 -6.10 20.36
C CYS A 847 -11.28 -5.82 19.57
N GLY A 848 -11.16 -5.16 18.40
CA GLY A 848 -12.28 -4.89 17.49
C GLY A 848 -13.01 -6.16 17.07
N LEU A 849 -12.27 -7.14 16.55
CA LEU A 849 -12.81 -8.45 16.13
C LEU A 849 -13.53 -9.17 17.29
N CYS A 850 -12.97 -9.12 18.49
CA CYS A 850 -13.60 -9.71 19.69
C CYS A 850 -14.91 -9.01 20.06
N LEU A 851 -14.96 -7.68 19.98
CA LEU A 851 -16.17 -6.90 20.29
C LEU A 851 -17.28 -7.20 19.29
N ASP A 852 -16.96 -7.24 17.99
CA ASP A 852 -17.90 -7.62 16.93
C ASP A 852 -18.45 -9.03 17.16
N LEU A 853 -17.57 -9.98 17.48
CA LEU A 853 -17.97 -11.35 17.79
C LEU A 853 -18.92 -11.42 19.00
N VAL A 854 -18.62 -10.72 20.09
CA VAL A 854 -19.52 -10.65 21.27
C VAL A 854 -20.87 -10.04 20.90
N ALA A 855 -20.89 -8.98 20.08
CA ALA A 855 -22.12 -8.36 19.63
C ALA A 855 -22.98 -9.36 18.84
N VAL A 856 -22.38 -10.06 17.87
CA VAL A 856 -23.08 -11.03 17.02
C VAL A 856 -23.66 -12.18 17.84
N LEU A 857 -22.86 -12.76 18.75
CA LEU A 857 -23.32 -13.86 19.61
C LEU A 857 -24.45 -13.42 20.56
N ALA A 858 -24.35 -12.23 21.15
CA ALA A 858 -25.40 -11.70 22.00
C ALA A 858 -26.70 -11.43 21.22
N MET A 859 -26.60 -10.91 19.99
CA MET A 859 -27.76 -10.73 19.11
C MET A 859 -28.44 -12.06 18.79
N GLU A 860 -27.68 -13.12 18.55
CA GLU A 860 -28.25 -14.45 18.27
C GLU A 860 -28.90 -15.08 19.50
N VAL A 861 -28.26 -14.99 20.67
CA VAL A 861 -28.83 -15.47 21.94
C VAL A 861 -30.16 -14.76 22.25
N HIS A 862 -30.26 -13.45 22.00
CA HIS A 862 -31.52 -12.73 22.14
C HIS A 862 -32.57 -13.20 21.13
N ARG A 863 -32.18 -13.35 19.85
CA ARG A 863 -33.09 -13.75 18.76
C ARG A 863 -33.68 -15.14 18.99
N GLN A 864 -32.88 -16.09 19.46
CA GLN A 864 -33.30 -17.47 19.74
C GLN A 864 -33.80 -17.71 21.18
N GLN A 865 -33.81 -16.68 22.04
CA GLN A 865 -34.19 -16.78 23.46
C GLN A 865 -33.38 -17.84 24.23
N LEU A 866 -32.06 -17.87 24.01
CA LEU A 866 -31.13 -18.82 24.60
C LEU A 866 -30.50 -18.32 25.91
N GLN A 867 -31.07 -17.33 26.59
CA GLN A 867 -30.45 -16.70 27.77
C GLN A 867 -30.25 -17.67 28.95
N ALA A 868 -31.10 -18.70 29.05
CA ALA A 868 -31.03 -19.75 30.07
C ALA A 868 -30.10 -20.93 29.69
N THR A 869 -29.43 -20.87 28.54
CA THR A 869 -28.49 -21.91 28.09
C THR A 869 -27.08 -21.66 28.65
N PRO A 870 -26.16 -22.64 28.64
CA PRO A 870 -24.76 -22.42 29.01
C PRO A 870 -24.11 -21.25 28.26
N MET A 871 -24.48 -21.05 26.98
CA MET A 871 -23.99 -19.92 26.19
C MET A 871 -24.48 -18.57 26.73
N GLY A 872 -25.76 -18.50 27.11
CA GLY A 872 -26.33 -17.31 27.76
C GLY A 872 -25.55 -16.96 29.04
N HIS A 873 -25.44 -17.93 29.95
CA HIS A 873 -24.69 -17.74 31.20
C HIS A 873 -23.21 -17.36 30.98
N ALA A 874 -22.57 -17.90 29.95
CA ALA A 874 -21.17 -17.61 29.65
C ALA A 874 -20.94 -16.23 29.01
N LEU A 875 -21.95 -15.65 28.33
CA LEU A 875 -21.90 -14.28 27.80
C LEU A 875 -22.15 -13.21 28.86
N GLN A 876 -22.90 -13.52 29.92
CA GLN A 876 -23.28 -12.55 30.96
C GLN A 876 -22.08 -11.76 31.57
N PRO A 877 -20.92 -12.37 31.87
CA PRO A 877 -19.77 -11.66 32.42
C PRO A 877 -19.17 -10.58 31.49
N PHE A 878 -19.36 -10.70 30.17
CA PHE A 878 -18.88 -9.69 29.22
C PHE A 878 -19.60 -8.36 29.39
N LEU A 879 -20.83 -8.35 29.91
CA LEU A 879 -21.55 -7.10 30.18
C LEU A 879 -20.78 -6.22 31.17
N ARG A 880 -20.28 -6.82 32.25
CA ARG A 880 -19.46 -6.13 33.24
C ARG A 880 -18.12 -5.71 32.66
N LEU A 881 -17.43 -6.62 31.95
CA LEU A 881 -16.14 -6.34 31.32
C LEU A 881 -16.23 -5.16 30.34
N LEU A 882 -17.22 -5.16 29.45
CA LEU A 882 -17.41 -4.08 28.47
C LEU A 882 -17.79 -2.77 29.14
N LEU A 883 -18.62 -2.79 30.19
CA LEU A 883 -18.94 -1.58 30.95
C LEU A 883 -17.71 -1.00 31.63
N GLU A 884 -16.87 -1.83 32.25
CA GLU A 884 -15.59 -1.41 32.85
C GLU A 884 -14.61 -0.90 31.78
N MET A 885 -14.47 -1.58 30.65
CA MET A 885 -13.62 -1.13 29.54
C MET A 885 -14.10 0.21 28.97
N VAL A 886 -15.40 0.36 28.72
CA VAL A 886 -16.00 1.60 28.20
C VAL A 886 -15.88 2.74 29.20
N LEU A 887 -16.01 2.50 30.50
CA LEU A 887 -15.98 3.60 31.47
C LEU A 887 -14.58 3.94 31.99
N LEU A 888 -13.71 2.94 32.16
CA LEU A 888 -12.46 3.07 32.91
C LEU A 888 -11.20 3.00 32.04
N GLN A 889 -11.25 2.42 30.84
CA GLN A 889 -10.08 2.27 29.97
C GLN A 889 -10.04 3.33 28.85
N PRO A 890 -8.84 3.78 28.43
CA PRO A 890 -8.67 4.65 27.27
C PRO A 890 -8.82 3.83 25.97
N LEU A 891 -10.07 3.48 25.63
CA LEU A 891 -10.38 2.85 24.35
C LEU A 891 -10.31 3.87 23.21
N ASP A 892 -9.79 3.43 22.06
CA ASP A 892 -9.88 4.18 20.82
C ASP A 892 -11.35 4.44 20.47
N SER A 893 -11.52 5.51 19.73
CA SER A 893 -12.68 5.88 18.97
C SER A 893 -13.39 4.67 18.37
N GLU A 894 -12.84 4.04 17.34
CA GLU A 894 -13.43 2.93 16.59
C GLU A 894 -13.93 1.84 17.53
N LEU A 895 -13.05 1.39 18.41
CA LEU A 895 -13.36 0.39 19.44
C LEU A 895 -14.48 0.80 20.39
N THR A 896 -14.60 2.07 20.77
CA THR A 896 -15.68 2.55 21.65
C THR A 896 -17.05 2.38 20.99
N LEU A 897 -17.18 2.63 19.68
CA LEU A 897 -18.45 2.42 18.98
C LEU A 897 -18.76 0.94 18.79
N VAL A 898 -17.75 0.14 18.46
CA VAL A 898 -17.90 -1.32 18.34
C VAL A 898 -18.32 -1.90 19.70
N ALA A 899 -17.68 -1.48 20.78
CA ALA A 899 -18.05 -1.83 22.15
C ALA A 899 -19.46 -1.36 22.52
N GLY A 900 -19.89 -0.19 22.04
CA GLY A 900 -21.27 0.28 22.17
C GLY A 900 -22.29 -0.65 21.50
N GLY A 901 -21.96 -1.14 20.30
CA GLY A 901 -22.76 -2.16 19.60
C GLY A 901 -22.85 -3.48 20.37
N ALA A 902 -21.72 -3.95 20.91
CA ALA A 902 -21.67 -5.15 21.74
C ALA A 902 -22.44 -4.99 23.06
N LEU A 903 -22.28 -3.85 23.73
CA LEU A 903 -22.99 -3.53 24.97
C LEU A 903 -24.50 -3.45 24.73
N PHE A 904 -24.94 -2.86 23.62
CA PHE A 904 -26.36 -2.84 23.23
C PHE A 904 -26.92 -4.26 23.09
N ALA A 905 -26.21 -5.14 22.38
CA ALA A 905 -26.63 -6.51 22.18
C ALA A 905 -26.74 -7.28 23.50
N LEU A 906 -25.78 -7.10 24.43
CA LEU A 906 -25.82 -7.69 25.77
C LEU A 906 -26.92 -7.08 26.65
N LEU A 907 -27.20 -5.78 26.52
CA LEU A 907 -28.26 -5.09 27.26
C LEU A 907 -29.65 -5.65 26.88
N CYS A 908 -29.86 -5.97 25.60
CA CYS A 908 -31.06 -6.66 25.12
C CYS A 908 -31.22 -8.06 25.76
N CYS A 909 -30.13 -8.72 26.17
CA CYS A 909 -30.16 -10.02 26.85
C CYS A 909 -30.31 -9.93 28.38
N TYR A 910 -29.58 -9.02 29.03
CA TYR A 910 -29.36 -9.03 30.49
C TYR A 910 -29.68 -7.69 31.16
N ARG A 911 -30.88 -7.18 30.94
CA ARG A 911 -31.31 -5.88 31.46
C ARG A 911 -31.20 -5.75 32.98
N GLU A 912 -31.75 -6.70 33.74
CA GLU A 912 -31.74 -6.65 35.20
C GLU A 912 -30.32 -6.64 35.76
N HIS A 913 -29.42 -7.39 35.13
CA HIS A 913 -28.01 -7.43 35.53
C HIS A 913 -27.30 -6.10 35.24
N PHE A 914 -27.62 -5.45 34.11
CA PHE A 914 -27.13 -4.10 33.83
C PHE A 914 -27.60 -3.09 34.88
N GLU A 915 -28.87 -3.13 35.27
CA GLU A 915 -29.44 -2.26 36.30
C GLU A 915 -28.76 -2.47 37.67
N GLN A 916 -28.46 -3.73 38.04
CA GLN A 916 -27.68 -4.07 39.24
C GLN A 916 -26.25 -3.53 39.20
N LEU A 917 -25.55 -3.69 38.07
CA LEU A 917 -24.20 -3.16 37.87
C LEU A 917 -24.20 -1.61 37.93
N GLY A 918 -25.20 -0.97 37.34
CA GLY A 918 -25.38 0.47 37.41
C GLY A 918 -25.61 0.97 38.83
N GLN A 919 -26.45 0.29 39.62
CA GLN A 919 -26.67 0.62 41.03
C GLN A 919 -25.40 0.44 41.87
N ALA A 920 -24.62 -0.62 41.62
CA ALA A 920 -23.34 -0.85 42.28
C ALA A 920 -22.29 0.23 41.94
N LEU A 921 -22.30 0.75 40.71
CA LEU A 921 -21.44 1.85 40.29
C LEU A 921 -21.86 3.20 40.90
N VAL A 922 -23.16 3.43 41.10
CA VAL A 922 -23.68 4.64 41.77
C VAL A 922 -23.36 4.62 43.26
N SER A 923 -23.52 3.47 43.92
CA SER A 923 -23.26 3.35 45.36
C SER A 923 -21.76 3.38 45.71
N SER A 924 -20.87 3.12 44.76
CA SER A 924 -19.43 3.23 44.96
C SER A 924 -18.87 4.65 44.84
N GLN A 925 -19.69 5.65 44.44
CA GLN A 925 -19.24 7.04 44.32
C GLN A 925 -19.19 7.74 45.68
N ALA A 926 -18.11 8.46 45.95
CA ALA A 926 -17.93 9.23 47.19
C ALA A 926 -18.72 10.55 47.21
N ASP A 927 -18.97 11.15 46.05
CA ASP A 927 -19.69 12.41 45.90
C ASP A 927 -21.16 12.17 45.49
N ALA A 928 -22.10 12.72 46.26
CA ALA A 928 -23.53 12.57 46.05
C ALA A 928 -24.01 13.24 44.74
N GLU A 929 -23.39 14.33 44.30
CA GLU A 929 -23.74 14.99 43.04
C GLU A 929 -23.30 14.16 41.83
N VAL A 930 -22.09 13.59 41.88
CA VAL A 930 -21.57 12.64 40.87
C VAL A 930 -22.42 11.37 40.81
N GLY A 931 -22.79 10.82 41.97
CA GLY A 931 -23.69 9.68 42.06
C GLY A 931 -25.06 9.96 41.43
N GLN A 932 -25.62 11.16 41.66
CA GLN A 932 -26.91 11.55 41.07
C GLN A 932 -26.82 11.76 39.55
N ARG A 933 -25.74 12.39 39.05
CA ARG A 933 -25.47 12.54 37.61
C ARG A 933 -25.30 11.18 36.92
N LEU A 934 -24.54 10.27 37.54
CA LEU A 934 -24.36 8.91 37.04
C LEU A 934 -25.67 8.13 36.99
N ALA A 935 -26.49 8.22 38.04
CA ALA A 935 -27.81 7.59 38.07
C ALA A 935 -28.74 8.13 36.96
N GLN A 936 -28.69 9.44 36.70
CA GLN A 936 -29.45 10.07 35.61
C GLN A 936 -28.93 9.65 34.24
N ALA A 937 -27.61 9.55 34.04
CA ALA A 937 -27.02 9.12 32.77
C ALA A 937 -27.35 7.65 32.46
N LEU A 938 -27.21 6.75 33.45
CA LEU A 938 -27.59 5.33 33.34
C LEU A 938 -29.10 5.16 33.10
N ALA A 939 -29.92 5.97 33.78
CA ALA A 939 -31.35 6.01 33.52
C ALA A 939 -31.64 6.48 32.09
N THR A 940 -30.95 7.50 31.59
CA THR A 940 -31.16 8.01 30.22
C THR A 940 -30.80 6.97 29.16
N LEU A 941 -29.75 6.18 29.39
CA LEU A 941 -29.35 5.06 28.53
C LEU A 941 -30.39 3.92 28.51
N THR A 942 -31.17 3.74 29.58
CA THR A 942 -32.13 2.64 29.76
C THR A 942 -33.62 3.04 29.56
N ARG A 943 -33.97 4.32 29.71
CA ARG A 943 -35.36 4.81 29.89
C ARG A 943 -36.07 5.22 28.60
N ALA A 944 -35.43 5.13 27.43
CA ALA A 944 -35.98 5.74 26.19
C ALA A 944 -36.11 4.84 24.95
N GLN A 945 -35.98 3.51 25.01
CA GLN A 945 -36.03 2.69 23.78
C GLN A 945 -36.72 1.34 23.96
N PRO A 946 -37.52 0.87 22.97
CA PRO A 946 -37.74 -0.55 22.82
C PRO A 946 -36.37 -1.19 22.52
N LEU A 947 -35.92 -2.07 23.42
CA LEU A 947 -34.69 -2.85 23.23
C LEU A 947 -34.98 -3.96 22.22
N SER A 948 -35.05 -3.57 20.96
CA SER A 948 -35.17 -4.48 19.83
C SER A 948 -33.95 -4.38 18.93
N LEU A 949 -33.60 -5.48 18.27
CA LEU A 949 -32.44 -5.57 17.37
C LEU A 949 -32.63 -4.80 16.03
N ASP A 950 -33.69 -4.01 15.91
CA ASP A 950 -34.01 -3.23 14.72
C ASP A 950 -33.01 -2.07 14.52
N ARG A 951 -32.77 -1.71 13.25
CA ARG A 951 -31.83 -0.65 12.89
C ARG A 951 -32.16 0.71 13.56
N PRO A 952 -33.43 1.15 13.67
CA PRO A 952 -33.78 2.39 14.37
C PRO A 952 -33.40 2.41 15.85
N SER A 953 -33.60 1.31 16.58
CA SER A 953 -33.24 1.24 18.00
C SER A 953 -31.73 1.16 18.20
N ARG A 954 -31.00 0.44 17.34
CA ARG A 954 -29.53 0.46 17.34
C ARG A 954 -28.94 1.85 17.11
N LEU A 955 -29.48 2.61 16.13
CA LEU A 955 -29.01 3.97 15.86
C LEU A 955 -29.30 4.91 17.02
N ARG A 956 -30.52 4.86 17.58
CA ARG A 956 -30.87 5.67 18.74
C ARG A 956 -30.02 5.30 19.96
N PHE A 957 -29.75 4.02 20.20
CA PHE A 957 -28.87 3.60 21.30
C PHE A 957 -27.46 4.10 21.09
N ARG A 958 -26.92 3.98 19.87
CA ARG A 958 -25.59 4.49 19.54
C ARG A 958 -25.50 5.99 19.86
N ASP A 959 -26.47 6.79 19.42
CA ASP A 959 -26.46 8.24 19.66
C ASP A 959 -26.57 8.55 21.18
N ALA A 960 -27.41 7.81 21.91
CA ALA A 960 -27.52 7.93 23.38
C ALA A 960 -26.27 7.45 24.13
N PHE A 961 -25.62 6.39 23.63
CA PHE A 961 -24.41 5.81 24.18
C PHE A 961 -23.21 6.73 23.96
N GLU A 962 -23.10 7.37 22.80
CA GLU A 962 -22.09 8.39 22.53
C GLU A 962 -22.23 9.57 23.49
N ALA A 963 -23.46 10.06 23.70
CA ALA A 963 -23.75 11.11 24.68
C ALA A 963 -23.41 10.65 26.11
N PHE A 964 -23.82 9.43 26.49
CA PHE A 964 -23.54 8.81 27.77
C PHE A 964 -22.04 8.72 28.04
N VAL A 965 -21.26 8.12 27.14
CA VAL A 965 -19.81 7.97 27.30
C VAL A 965 -19.13 9.34 27.40
N THR A 966 -19.61 10.33 26.64
CA THR A 966 -19.04 11.69 26.65
C THR A 966 -19.29 12.41 27.98
N ASP A 967 -20.51 12.36 28.48
CA ASP A 967 -20.91 12.98 29.76
C ASP A 967 -20.28 12.23 30.94
N VAL A 968 -20.51 10.92 31.03
CA VAL A 968 -20.09 10.06 32.14
C VAL A 968 -18.58 10.02 32.29
N ARG A 969 -17.82 9.77 31.21
CA ARG A 969 -16.34 9.86 31.30
C ARG A 969 -15.87 11.28 31.63
N GLY A 970 -16.68 12.30 31.36
CA GLY A 970 -16.37 13.71 31.59
C GLY A 970 -16.22 14.07 33.08
N PHE A 971 -17.03 13.44 33.94
CA PHE A 971 -17.02 13.68 35.39
C PHE A 971 -16.58 12.48 36.25
N LEU A 972 -16.66 11.24 35.76
CA LEU A 972 -16.16 10.05 36.49
C LEU A 972 -14.67 9.81 36.32
N CYS A 973 -14.13 10.06 35.12
CA CYS A 973 -12.70 10.01 34.91
C CYS A 973 -12.13 11.36 35.32
N VAL A 974 -11.74 11.48 36.59
CA VAL A 974 -10.72 12.46 36.97
C VAL A 974 -9.46 12.03 36.24
N LYS A 975 -8.92 12.90 35.38
CA LYS A 975 -7.64 12.65 34.73
C LYS A 975 -6.51 12.95 35.69
#